data_AF-A0A6M8BG13-F1
#
_entry.id   AF-A0A6M8BG13-F1
#
_cell.length_a   1.000
_cell.length_b   1.000
_cell.length_c   1.000
_cell.angle_alpha   90.00
_cell.angle_beta   90.00
_cell.angle_gamma   90.00
#
_symmetry.space_group_name_H-M   'P 1'
#
loop_
_entity.id
_entity.type
_entity.pdbx_description
1 polymer ?
#
loop_
_entity_poly.entity_id
_entity_poly.type
_entity_poly.pdbx_seq_one_letter_code
_entity_poly.pdbx_strand_id
1 'polypeptide(L)'
;MAGTVLAAVLAASSTLIPAFSGWLSHTLLVLAATLSITKDLLLVGGIAVLVASLLAPLEALGWWAGWYGEDLQTLEAPGTLAEPLPEPGTITRYVIYLDGIAQGKYTYLPDVEEFLATLAADMPDDIVLIQGIMSYSVMNRSLTERRMLAFFWRIVDRLQMSPSSGIFGLLLSFLINIRNVLVVAVTADQRYGPIYGQGTAQVIFNSLTHYGYQPNSGVPVTLLGYSGGAQVALRAALTLKQLLKAPIDVISLAGVVSGNHNLLELEHLYHLVGDRDWVEKEGAVLFPQRWRLFPLSPWNRARQRRKITISSLGSMGHNGADGPYSVTKRLPDGRTHLEATVRAVSDILQGKSALVSKMQVAKPSNYERYWQAEFNRPDYYPLDQTVDSGLYRAIAPWMGRLILPKPNERRQVRGVWFEVHHAPPEYAHLVGQVAVLRWQQTPGIQFFLQQTTRDVFFSEETEYSICQGLVHPLRIDRWQRVDPLESLAGSRPYDDVLVMLDEPQVKDVQIGGEGRSLLAITREPVQITGRYYALARLLEPVDAEGLPLPASDESAPEFFRIQHFNRATRQFDGPTEIARFPPVIPDANNLPPAGNRGLELSPAGRDGWYLYGAKDAAGRFVVQAIAPRALLRLQPDQTIGDRREAGQFLRRGIWEDIATLKGNVRSTLLLNALNENLADSPNAPPDAPAPANAPPFAEGSRALVIHLYGGIGGAMAEPQAQGPLYFGHFAYGVATVVREPLADELIFDIHYHQVYTHNTDGVIAGTLSWQRFLGDRQFGWLGVRPVCDLLIQYDPFTSPFDFGGVKASALDGLVTQLEIMTARYRIGDGTGGTYVGPAHNCSQDSNQAFYAAVKNLGDALNRMPELKAWLDEQPDQAARFDQLVQLGRFIKREMLPLGTARADWKTNDSTLGVSPESEILYNLTVGLISWRTLLPRLACETIARQFLNQGAQIWVLQTCQVGGDRPEIAPVAPTPLGW
;
A
#
# COMPACT_ATOMS: atom_id res chain seq x y z
N MET A 1 -60.85 -46.19 -79.65
CA MET A 1 -59.67 -45.93 -78.80
C MET A 1 -60.00 -45.34 -77.42
N ALA A 2 -61.16 -44.70 -77.19
CA ALA A 2 -61.47 -44.10 -75.88
C ALA A 2 -61.82 -45.11 -74.75
N GLY A 3 -62.44 -46.26 -75.06
CA GLY A 3 -62.87 -47.23 -74.04
C GLY A 3 -61.75 -48.05 -73.40
N THR A 4 -60.68 -48.36 -74.13
CA THR A 4 -59.53 -49.13 -73.63
C THR A 4 -58.61 -48.31 -72.72
N VAL A 5 -58.50 -47.00 -72.96
CA VAL A 5 -57.74 -46.09 -72.10
C VAL A 5 -58.45 -45.90 -70.75
N LEU A 6 -59.79 -45.78 -70.76
CA LEU A 6 -60.56 -45.63 -69.52
C LEU A 6 -60.49 -46.88 -68.63
N ALA A 7 -60.53 -48.08 -69.23
CA ALA A 7 -60.39 -49.33 -68.49
C ALA A 7 -58.97 -49.51 -67.88
N ALA A 8 -57.92 -49.11 -68.61
CA ALA A 8 -56.54 -49.15 -68.10
C ALA A 8 -56.32 -48.15 -66.96
N VAL A 9 -56.90 -46.96 -67.05
CA VAL A 9 -56.84 -45.94 -65.99
C VAL A 9 -57.61 -46.39 -64.75
N LEU A 10 -58.79 -47.00 -64.92
CA LEU A 10 -59.56 -47.55 -63.80
C LEU A 10 -58.84 -48.72 -63.11
N ALA A 11 -58.23 -49.64 -63.87
CA ALA A 11 -57.45 -50.76 -63.32
C ALA A 11 -56.13 -50.33 -62.65
N ALA A 12 -55.46 -49.31 -63.20
CA ALA A 12 -54.29 -48.70 -62.57
C ALA A 12 -54.69 -47.95 -61.28
N SER A 13 -55.83 -47.25 -61.28
CA SER A 13 -56.33 -46.56 -60.09
C SER A 13 -56.77 -47.53 -58.99
N SER A 14 -57.38 -48.67 -59.31
CA SER A 14 -57.81 -49.67 -58.33
C SER A 14 -56.66 -50.42 -57.65
N THR A 15 -55.45 -50.38 -58.23
CA THR A 15 -54.25 -51.04 -57.69
C THR A 15 -53.24 -50.05 -57.09
N LEU A 16 -53.05 -48.88 -57.71
CA LEU A 16 -52.12 -47.84 -57.23
C LEU A 16 -52.67 -47.07 -56.04
N ILE A 17 -53.98 -46.82 -55.95
CA ILE A 17 -54.56 -46.06 -54.84
C ILE A 17 -54.43 -46.83 -53.50
N PRO A 18 -54.74 -48.14 -53.42
CA PRO A 18 -54.52 -48.91 -52.19
C PRO A 18 -53.03 -49.12 -51.86
N ALA A 19 -52.18 -49.29 -52.88
CA ALA A 19 -50.74 -49.44 -52.67
C ALA A 19 -50.10 -48.14 -52.17
N PHE A 20 -50.50 -46.99 -52.72
CA PHE A 20 -50.04 -45.67 -52.27
C PHE A 20 -50.60 -45.30 -50.90
N SER A 21 -51.87 -45.63 -50.59
CA SER A 21 -52.42 -45.43 -49.25
C SER A 21 -51.78 -46.35 -48.21
N GLY A 22 -51.45 -47.59 -48.57
CA GLY A 22 -50.67 -48.51 -47.75
C GLY A 22 -49.26 -48.01 -47.48
N TRP A 23 -48.56 -47.51 -48.51
CA TRP A 23 -47.22 -46.94 -48.37
C TRP A 23 -47.22 -45.64 -47.55
N LEU A 24 -48.18 -44.75 -47.79
CA LEU A 24 -48.34 -43.49 -47.05
C LEU A 24 -48.72 -43.72 -45.59
N SER A 25 -49.63 -44.66 -45.32
CA SER A 25 -49.98 -45.01 -43.94
C SER A 25 -48.81 -45.66 -43.21
N HIS A 26 -48.03 -46.53 -43.86
CA HIS A 26 -46.85 -47.13 -43.26
C HIS A 26 -45.73 -46.11 -42.98
N THR A 27 -45.47 -45.19 -43.91
CA THR A 27 -44.50 -44.09 -43.69
C THR A 27 -44.94 -43.12 -42.61
N LEU A 28 -46.23 -42.77 -42.54
CA LEU A 28 -46.77 -41.94 -41.45
C LEU A 28 -46.71 -42.65 -40.09
N LEU A 29 -46.93 -43.97 -40.05
CA LEU A 29 -46.78 -44.79 -38.83
C LEU A 29 -45.33 -44.86 -38.37
N VAL A 30 -44.38 -45.06 -39.30
CA VAL A 30 -42.93 -45.06 -39.00
C VAL A 30 -42.49 -43.66 -38.54
N LEU A 31 -42.98 -42.59 -39.17
CA LEU A 31 -42.70 -41.22 -38.77
C LEU A 31 -43.27 -40.92 -37.37
N ALA A 32 -44.52 -41.31 -37.10
CA ALA A 32 -45.16 -41.14 -35.79
C ALA A 32 -44.46 -41.96 -34.70
N ALA A 33 -44.05 -43.19 -35.00
CA ALA A 33 -43.26 -44.03 -34.09
C ALA A 33 -41.89 -43.42 -33.82
N THR A 34 -41.22 -42.89 -34.84
CA THR A 34 -39.93 -42.19 -34.70
C THR A 34 -40.08 -40.91 -33.88
N LEU A 35 -41.15 -40.14 -34.10
CA LEU A 35 -41.46 -38.94 -33.32
C LEU A 35 -41.78 -39.28 -31.86
N SER A 36 -42.52 -40.37 -31.61
CA SER A 36 -42.81 -40.87 -30.26
C SER A 36 -41.54 -41.32 -29.56
N ILE A 37 -40.70 -42.14 -30.20
CA ILE A 37 -39.41 -42.57 -29.65
C ILE A 37 -38.52 -41.37 -29.37
N THR A 38 -38.48 -40.38 -30.27
CA THR A 38 -37.71 -39.14 -30.07
C THR A 38 -38.24 -38.36 -28.87
N LYS A 39 -39.56 -38.23 -28.75
CA LYS A 39 -40.22 -37.57 -27.61
C LYS A 39 -39.95 -38.31 -26.29
N ASP A 40 -40.03 -39.64 -26.30
CA ASP A 40 -39.78 -40.48 -25.13
C ASP A 40 -38.31 -40.41 -24.70
N LEU A 41 -37.37 -40.43 -25.66
CA LEU A 41 -35.94 -40.21 -25.39
C LEU A 41 -35.65 -38.81 -24.86
N LEU A 42 -36.31 -37.77 -25.38
CA LEU A 42 -36.20 -36.41 -24.87
C LEU A 42 -36.78 -36.27 -23.46
N LEU A 43 -37.91 -36.93 -23.17
CA LEU A 43 -38.53 -36.94 -21.86
C LEU A 43 -37.66 -37.68 -20.84
N VAL A 44 -37.19 -38.89 -21.19
CA VAL A 44 -36.29 -39.69 -20.36
C VAL A 44 -34.96 -38.95 -20.15
N GLY A 45 -34.41 -38.34 -21.19
CA GLY A 45 -33.22 -37.49 -21.10
C GLY A 45 -33.44 -36.28 -20.19
N GLY A 46 -34.59 -35.60 -20.33
CA GLY A 46 -34.97 -34.48 -19.47
C GLY A 46 -35.15 -34.87 -18.01
N ILE A 47 -35.80 -36.00 -17.73
CA ILE A 47 -35.93 -36.56 -16.38
C ILE A 47 -34.56 -36.94 -15.83
N ALA A 48 -33.70 -37.59 -16.61
CA ALA A 48 -32.35 -37.96 -16.19
C ALA A 48 -31.51 -36.71 -15.84
N VAL A 49 -31.58 -35.65 -16.64
CA VAL A 49 -30.93 -34.35 -16.35
C VAL A 49 -31.50 -33.73 -15.08
N LEU A 50 -32.82 -33.73 -14.89
CA LEU A 50 -33.47 -33.19 -13.69
C LEU A 50 -33.07 -33.96 -12.42
N VAL A 51 -33.07 -35.29 -12.48
CA VAL A 51 -32.62 -36.15 -11.38
C VAL A 51 -31.13 -35.94 -11.09
N ALA A 52 -30.28 -35.88 -12.12
CA ALA A 52 -28.86 -35.59 -11.96
C ALA A 52 -28.63 -34.18 -11.33
N SER A 53 -29.43 -33.19 -11.72
CA SER A 53 -29.40 -31.83 -11.18
C SER A 53 -29.80 -31.78 -9.71
N LEU A 54 -30.74 -32.61 -9.28
CA LEU A 54 -31.14 -32.74 -7.87
C LEU A 54 -30.10 -33.52 -7.04
N LEU A 55 -29.39 -34.48 -7.66
CA LEU A 55 -28.38 -35.29 -6.99
C LEU A 55 -27.02 -34.59 -6.85
N ALA A 56 -26.64 -33.69 -7.77
CA ALA A 56 -25.34 -33.01 -7.73
C ALA A 56 -25.11 -32.16 -6.44
N PRO A 57 -26.08 -31.38 -5.94
CA PRO A 57 -25.94 -30.68 -4.65
C PRO A 57 -25.92 -31.63 -3.44
N LEU A 58 -26.59 -32.78 -3.51
CA LEU A 58 -26.67 -33.74 -2.40
C LEU A 58 -25.31 -34.36 -2.05
N GLU A 59 -24.40 -34.46 -3.02
CA GLU A 59 -23.03 -34.93 -2.76
C GLU A 59 -22.27 -33.93 -1.87
N ALA A 60 -22.33 -32.64 -2.18
CA ALA A 60 -21.70 -31.58 -1.40
C ALA A 60 -22.38 -31.40 -0.02
N LEU A 61 -23.72 -31.45 0.01
CA LEU A 61 -24.49 -31.37 1.26
C LEU A 61 -24.26 -32.58 2.17
N GLY A 62 -24.14 -33.79 1.59
CA GLY A 62 -23.83 -34.99 2.36
C GLY A 62 -22.43 -34.97 2.95
N TRP A 63 -21.46 -34.39 2.24
CA TRP A 63 -20.12 -34.15 2.77
C TRP A 63 -20.17 -33.20 3.97
N TRP A 64 -20.88 -32.07 3.84
CA TRP A 64 -21.05 -31.09 4.92
C TRP A 64 -21.81 -31.64 6.13
N ALA A 65 -22.84 -32.45 5.89
CA ALA A 65 -23.66 -33.06 6.93
C ALA A 65 -22.99 -34.29 7.60
N GLY A 66 -21.76 -34.64 7.20
CA GLY A 66 -21.02 -35.78 7.76
C GLY A 66 -21.60 -37.15 7.43
N TRP A 67 -22.47 -37.25 6.41
CA TRP A 67 -23.13 -38.52 6.01
C TRP A 67 -22.15 -39.62 5.58
N TYR A 68 -20.91 -39.24 5.29
CA TYR A 68 -19.84 -40.13 4.84
C TYR A 68 -18.84 -40.51 5.94
N GLY A 69 -19.11 -40.15 7.21
CA GLY A 69 -18.30 -40.48 8.39
C GLY A 69 -17.22 -39.43 8.74
N GLU A 70 -16.70 -39.49 9.97
CA GLU A 70 -15.63 -38.59 10.45
C GLU A 70 -14.25 -38.93 9.84
N ASP A 71 -14.04 -40.17 9.40
CA ASP A 71 -12.83 -40.65 8.72
C ASP A 71 -12.86 -40.39 7.20
N LEU A 72 -13.16 -39.16 6.77
CA LEU A 72 -12.91 -38.74 5.39
C LEU A 72 -11.39 -38.56 5.20
N GLN A 73 -10.66 -39.67 5.10
CA GLN A 73 -9.23 -39.71 4.81
C GLN A 73 -8.94 -39.20 3.39
N THR A 74 -9.06 -37.89 3.19
CA THR A 74 -8.59 -37.18 1.99
C THR A 74 -7.06 -37.27 1.82
N LEU A 75 -6.35 -37.82 2.82
CA LEU A 75 -4.95 -38.21 2.80
C LEU A 75 -4.68 -39.54 2.06
N GLU A 76 -5.70 -40.35 1.74
CA GLU A 76 -5.50 -41.62 0.99
C GLU A 76 -5.13 -41.40 -0.48
N ALA A 77 -5.37 -40.19 -1.01
CA ALA A 77 -5.04 -39.82 -2.40
C ALA A 77 -4.65 -38.33 -2.47
N PRO A 78 -3.46 -37.93 -1.99
CA PRO A 78 -2.93 -36.60 -2.30
C PRO A 78 -2.74 -36.46 -3.82
N GLY A 79 -2.70 -35.23 -4.33
CA GLY A 79 -2.29 -34.99 -5.72
C GLY A 79 -0.94 -35.63 -6.04
N THR A 80 -0.50 -35.59 -7.30
CA THR A 80 0.81 -36.10 -7.74
C THR A 80 1.72 -34.92 -8.08
N LEU A 81 3.02 -35.04 -7.79
CA LEU A 81 4.01 -34.07 -8.23
C LEU A 81 4.30 -34.28 -9.71
N ALA A 82 4.50 -33.17 -10.44
CA ALA A 82 5.01 -33.23 -11.81
C ALA A 82 6.52 -33.57 -11.85
N GLU A 83 7.29 -33.04 -10.89
CA GLU A 83 8.73 -33.23 -10.73
C GLU A 83 9.09 -33.50 -9.25
N PRO A 84 10.24 -34.12 -8.93
CA PRO A 84 10.66 -34.36 -7.55
C PRO A 84 10.70 -33.09 -6.69
N LEU A 85 10.40 -33.23 -5.39
CA LEU A 85 10.39 -32.09 -4.46
C LEU A 85 11.78 -31.46 -4.30
N PRO A 86 11.91 -30.13 -4.47
CA PRO A 86 13.11 -29.38 -4.11
C PRO A 86 13.33 -29.34 -2.59
N GLU A 87 14.53 -28.95 -2.16
CA GLU A 87 14.82 -28.71 -0.75
C GLU A 87 13.83 -27.67 -0.16
N PRO A 88 13.21 -27.90 1.02
CA PRO A 88 12.11 -27.07 1.53
C PRO A 88 12.39 -25.56 1.66
N GLY A 89 13.67 -25.16 1.71
CA GLY A 89 14.11 -23.76 1.80
C GLY A 89 14.27 -23.03 0.46
N THR A 90 14.20 -23.73 -0.68
CA THR A 90 14.39 -23.14 -2.01
C THR A 90 13.07 -22.80 -2.70
N ILE A 91 11.97 -23.45 -2.29
CA ILE A 91 10.68 -23.35 -2.98
C ILE A 91 10.15 -21.90 -2.98
N THR A 92 9.88 -21.38 -4.17
CA THR A 92 9.39 -20.02 -4.37
C THR A 92 7.89 -19.91 -4.53
N ARG A 93 7.22 -20.95 -5.04
CA ARG A 93 5.78 -20.98 -5.33
C ARG A 93 5.28 -22.42 -5.44
N TYR A 94 4.01 -22.64 -5.06
CA TYR A 94 3.28 -23.87 -5.37
C TYR A 94 2.19 -23.59 -6.41
N VAL A 95 2.02 -24.51 -7.35
CA VAL A 95 1.01 -24.44 -8.41
C VAL A 95 0.12 -25.67 -8.33
N ILE A 96 -1.19 -25.47 -8.33
CA ILE A 96 -2.18 -26.55 -8.28
C ILE A 96 -2.99 -26.54 -9.58
N TYR A 97 -2.99 -27.66 -10.30
CA TYR A 97 -3.77 -27.80 -11.53
C TYR A 97 -5.16 -28.41 -11.27
N LEU A 98 -6.19 -27.76 -11.83
CA LEU A 98 -7.59 -28.19 -11.79
C LEU A 98 -8.17 -28.28 -13.21
N ASP A 99 -8.46 -29.50 -13.64
CA ASP A 99 -8.91 -29.82 -15.01
C ASP A 99 -10.40 -29.49 -15.24
N GLY A 100 -10.79 -29.48 -16.53
CA GLY A 100 -12.12 -29.19 -17.03
C GLY A 100 -13.10 -30.38 -17.02
N ILE A 101 -14.32 -30.14 -17.49
CA ILE A 101 -15.51 -31.00 -17.27
C ILE A 101 -15.41 -32.43 -17.82
N ALA A 102 -14.40 -32.75 -18.62
CA ALA A 102 -14.16 -34.09 -19.13
C ALA A 102 -13.50 -35.04 -18.09
N GLN A 103 -13.09 -34.51 -16.93
CA GLN A 103 -12.41 -35.30 -15.90
C GLN A 103 -13.37 -36.29 -15.22
N GLY A 104 -13.12 -37.60 -15.42
CA GLY A 104 -13.86 -38.70 -14.77
C GLY A 104 -13.01 -39.60 -13.86
N LYS A 105 -11.68 -39.57 -14.01
CA LYS A 105 -10.68 -40.36 -13.28
C LYS A 105 -9.49 -39.47 -12.91
N TYR A 106 -8.52 -39.98 -12.15
CA TYR A 106 -7.30 -39.26 -11.80
C TYR A 106 -6.36 -39.06 -12.99
N THR A 107 -6.40 -39.96 -13.97
CA THR A 107 -5.64 -39.87 -15.23
C THR A 107 -6.26 -38.82 -16.14
N TYR A 108 -5.42 -37.98 -16.74
CA TYR A 108 -5.86 -36.91 -17.61
C TYR A 108 -6.02 -37.39 -19.06
N LEU A 109 -6.62 -36.56 -19.90
CA LEU A 109 -6.61 -36.78 -21.34
C LEU A 109 -5.19 -36.55 -21.90
N PRO A 110 -4.79 -37.21 -23.00
CA PRO A 110 -3.44 -37.09 -23.56
C PRO A 110 -2.97 -35.65 -23.78
N ASP A 111 -3.84 -34.80 -24.36
CA ASP A 111 -3.53 -33.39 -24.60
C ASP A 111 -3.25 -32.60 -23.32
N VAL A 112 -3.88 -32.98 -22.20
CA VAL A 112 -3.69 -32.35 -20.88
C VAL A 112 -2.39 -32.86 -20.23
N GLU A 113 -2.09 -34.16 -20.35
CA GLU A 113 -0.81 -34.72 -19.89
C GLU A 113 0.38 -34.08 -20.61
N GLU A 114 0.27 -33.90 -21.93
CA GLU A 114 1.30 -33.24 -22.73
C GLU A 114 1.47 -31.77 -22.34
N PHE A 115 0.37 -31.06 -22.06
CA PHE A 115 0.42 -29.70 -21.52
C PHE A 115 1.16 -29.62 -20.18
N LEU A 116 0.80 -30.48 -19.22
CA LEU A 116 1.40 -30.46 -17.89
C LEU A 116 2.88 -30.86 -17.93
N ALA A 117 3.24 -31.85 -18.76
CA ALA A 117 4.64 -32.23 -18.97
C ALA A 117 5.46 -31.10 -19.60
N THR A 118 4.92 -30.43 -20.62
CA THR A 118 5.60 -29.31 -21.29
C THR A 118 5.72 -28.10 -20.36
N LEU A 119 4.70 -27.83 -19.54
CA LEU A 119 4.73 -26.76 -18.54
C LEU A 119 5.75 -27.05 -17.44
N ALA A 120 5.80 -28.28 -16.93
CA ALA A 120 6.79 -28.71 -15.92
C ALA A 120 8.22 -28.51 -16.44
N ALA A 121 8.49 -28.90 -17.70
CA ALA A 121 9.80 -28.77 -18.31
C ALA A 121 10.24 -27.30 -18.56
N ASP A 122 9.31 -26.35 -18.67
CA ASP A 122 9.60 -24.93 -18.87
C ASP A 122 9.71 -24.14 -17.55
N MET A 123 9.33 -24.75 -16.42
CA MET A 123 9.38 -24.11 -15.11
C MET A 123 10.73 -24.28 -14.41
N PRO A 124 11.18 -23.28 -13.63
CA PRO A 124 12.37 -23.42 -12.78
C PRO A 124 12.15 -24.42 -11.65
N ASP A 125 13.23 -25.05 -11.18
CA ASP A 125 13.23 -26.06 -10.11
C ASP A 125 12.68 -25.55 -8.77
N ASP A 126 12.52 -24.24 -8.58
CA ASP A 126 11.99 -23.66 -7.35
C ASP A 126 10.46 -23.48 -7.35
N ILE A 127 9.75 -23.84 -8.43
CA ILE A 127 8.29 -23.83 -8.53
C ILE A 127 7.75 -25.25 -8.53
N VAL A 128 6.92 -25.59 -7.54
CA VAL A 128 6.36 -26.93 -7.39
C VAL A 128 4.98 -27.03 -8.04
N LEU A 129 4.83 -27.88 -9.06
CA LEU A 129 3.55 -28.18 -9.70
C LEU A 129 2.94 -29.49 -9.16
N ILE A 130 1.73 -29.37 -8.61
CA ILE A 130 0.92 -30.47 -8.11
C ILE A 130 -0.29 -30.64 -9.03
N GLN A 131 -0.44 -31.85 -9.55
CA GLN A 131 -1.50 -32.29 -10.45
C GLN A 131 -2.25 -33.49 -9.86
N GLY A 132 -3.14 -34.13 -10.61
CA GLY A 132 -3.90 -35.32 -10.18
C GLY A 132 -5.01 -35.04 -9.15
N ILE A 133 -5.43 -33.79 -8.97
CA ILE A 133 -6.57 -33.44 -8.12
C ILE A 133 -7.87 -33.52 -8.92
N MET A 134 -8.90 -34.17 -8.36
CA MET A 134 -10.21 -34.27 -8.98
C MET A 134 -11.06 -33.01 -8.73
N SER A 135 -11.13 -32.12 -9.72
CA SER A 135 -11.85 -30.85 -9.66
C SER A 135 -13.34 -31.01 -9.32
N TYR A 136 -13.94 -32.13 -9.72
CA TYR A 136 -15.37 -32.40 -9.58
C TYR A 136 -15.72 -33.43 -8.50
N SER A 137 -14.85 -33.59 -7.49
CA SER A 137 -15.06 -34.42 -6.31
C SER A 137 -14.63 -33.73 -5.02
N VAL A 138 -15.59 -33.42 -4.15
CA VAL A 138 -15.35 -32.83 -2.81
C VAL A 138 -14.54 -33.78 -1.90
N MET A 139 -14.55 -35.08 -2.20
CA MET A 139 -13.82 -36.11 -1.47
C MET A 139 -12.53 -36.56 -2.17
N ASN A 140 -12.16 -35.95 -3.29
CA ASN A 140 -11.05 -36.37 -4.17
C ASN A 140 -11.06 -37.86 -4.51
N ARG A 141 -12.23 -38.43 -4.86
CA ARG A 141 -12.42 -39.85 -5.19
C ARG A 141 -12.94 -40.04 -6.61
N SER A 142 -12.57 -41.13 -7.27
CA SER A 142 -13.11 -41.50 -8.59
C SER A 142 -14.62 -41.76 -8.55
N LEU A 143 -15.29 -41.78 -9.71
CA LEU A 143 -16.74 -42.03 -9.79
C LEU A 143 -17.12 -43.47 -9.38
N THR A 144 -16.19 -44.43 -9.42
CA THR A 144 -16.42 -45.87 -9.18
C THR A 144 -16.17 -46.31 -7.73
N GLU A 145 -15.58 -45.44 -6.91
CA GLU A 145 -15.16 -45.72 -5.53
C GLU A 145 -16.12 -45.15 -4.49
N ARG A 146 -16.44 -45.96 -3.46
CA ARG A 146 -17.14 -45.64 -2.19
C ARG A 146 -18.03 -44.36 -2.19
N ARG A 147 -19.08 -44.36 -3.02
CA ARG A 147 -20.16 -43.34 -3.10
C ARG A 147 -21.54 -44.01 -3.00
N MET A 148 -22.59 -43.27 -2.61
CA MET A 148 -23.98 -43.79 -2.56
C MET A 148 -24.47 -44.39 -3.88
N LEU A 149 -23.96 -43.92 -5.03
CA LEU A 149 -24.29 -44.42 -6.37
C LEU A 149 -23.11 -45.10 -7.08
N ALA A 150 -22.05 -45.51 -6.36
CA ALA A 150 -20.88 -46.14 -6.98
C ALA A 150 -21.23 -47.43 -7.75
N PHE A 151 -22.30 -48.14 -7.36
CA PHE A 151 -22.80 -49.30 -8.09
C PHE A 151 -23.25 -48.95 -9.52
N PHE A 152 -23.95 -47.84 -9.70
CA PHE A 152 -24.36 -47.35 -11.02
C PHE A 152 -23.15 -47.04 -11.89
N TRP A 153 -22.17 -46.30 -11.35
CA TRP A 153 -20.95 -45.94 -12.07
C TRP A 153 -20.05 -47.15 -12.40
N ARG A 154 -20.06 -48.21 -11.58
CA ARG A 154 -19.37 -49.47 -11.91
C ARG A 154 -20.05 -50.26 -13.03
N ILE A 155 -21.39 -50.21 -13.13
CA ILE A 155 -22.12 -50.79 -14.27
C ILE A 155 -21.77 -50.02 -15.55
N VAL A 156 -21.74 -48.70 -15.45
CA VAL A 156 -21.32 -47.75 -16.48
C VAL A 156 -19.89 -48.06 -16.98
N ASP A 157 -18.91 -48.20 -16.07
CA ASP A 157 -17.50 -48.47 -16.41
C ASP A 157 -17.32 -49.88 -17.04
N ARG A 158 -18.08 -50.89 -16.59
CA ARG A 158 -18.09 -52.24 -17.22
C ARG A 158 -18.64 -52.25 -18.64
N LEU A 159 -19.66 -51.43 -18.91
CA LEU A 159 -20.26 -51.32 -20.25
C LEU A 159 -19.36 -50.54 -21.21
N GLN A 160 -18.51 -49.65 -20.70
CA GLN A 160 -17.54 -48.86 -21.47
C GLN A 160 -16.33 -49.70 -21.96
N MET A 161 -16.00 -50.81 -21.29
CA MET A 161 -14.87 -51.70 -21.62
C MET A 161 -15.17 -52.71 -22.75
N SER A 162 -16.36 -52.69 -23.37
CA SER A 162 -16.66 -53.55 -24.53
C SER A 162 -16.18 -52.88 -25.83
N PRO A 163 -15.36 -53.52 -26.69
CA PRO A 163 -14.83 -52.94 -27.93
C PRO A 163 -15.88 -52.51 -28.96
N SER A 164 -17.16 -52.86 -28.74
CA SER A 164 -18.30 -52.54 -29.61
C SER A 164 -19.26 -51.51 -28.99
N SER A 165 -18.77 -50.61 -28.13
CA SER A 165 -19.64 -49.68 -27.38
C SER A 165 -20.32 -48.60 -28.21
N GLY A 166 -19.87 -48.34 -29.46
CA GLY A 166 -20.54 -47.46 -30.42
C GLY A 166 -21.17 -46.18 -29.81
N ILE A 167 -22.45 -45.95 -30.09
CA ILE A 167 -23.25 -44.82 -29.57
C ILE A 167 -23.38 -44.84 -28.03
N PHE A 168 -23.36 -46.01 -27.39
CA PHE A 168 -23.49 -46.13 -25.93
C PHE A 168 -22.28 -45.59 -25.17
N GLY A 169 -21.06 -45.78 -25.68
CA GLY A 169 -19.85 -45.17 -25.10
C GLY A 169 -19.86 -43.64 -25.20
N LEU A 170 -20.39 -43.09 -26.30
CA LEU A 170 -20.59 -41.65 -26.48
C LEU A 170 -21.64 -41.07 -25.52
N LEU A 171 -22.78 -41.75 -25.37
CA LEU A 171 -23.83 -41.35 -24.42
C LEU A 171 -23.32 -41.36 -22.97
N LEU A 172 -22.39 -42.26 -22.64
CA LEU A 172 -21.83 -42.40 -21.30
C LEU A 172 -20.84 -41.27 -20.95
N SER A 173 -19.93 -40.94 -21.87
CA SER A 173 -19.05 -39.77 -21.74
C SER A 173 -19.86 -38.47 -21.68
N PHE A 174 -20.97 -38.41 -22.42
CA PHE A 174 -21.92 -37.30 -22.36
C PHE A 174 -22.59 -37.15 -20.99
N LEU A 175 -22.96 -38.25 -20.32
CA LEU A 175 -23.53 -38.22 -18.96
C LEU A 175 -22.52 -37.71 -17.91
N ILE A 176 -21.24 -38.07 -18.02
CA ILE A 176 -20.17 -37.56 -17.14
C ILE A 176 -20.00 -36.05 -17.33
N ASN A 177 -19.97 -35.59 -18.58
CA ASN A 177 -19.87 -34.17 -18.91
C ASN A 177 -21.08 -33.38 -18.37
N ILE A 178 -22.31 -33.89 -18.52
CA ILE A 178 -23.52 -33.25 -17.94
C ILE A 178 -23.39 -33.14 -16.43
N ARG A 179 -23.00 -34.21 -15.73
CA ARG A 179 -22.80 -34.17 -14.28
C ARG A 179 -21.78 -33.10 -13.90
N ASN A 180 -20.64 -33.06 -14.56
CA ASN A 180 -19.59 -32.09 -14.24
C ASN A 180 -20.01 -30.65 -14.57
N VAL A 181 -20.80 -30.41 -15.63
CA VAL A 181 -21.44 -29.11 -15.90
C VAL A 181 -22.40 -28.71 -14.78
N LEU A 182 -23.21 -29.66 -14.26
CA LEU A 182 -24.09 -29.40 -13.12
C LEU A 182 -23.28 -29.09 -11.85
N VAL A 183 -22.14 -29.74 -11.64
CA VAL A 183 -21.23 -29.40 -10.54
C VAL A 183 -20.67 -27.97 -10.73
N VAL A 184 -20.26 -27.58 -11.94
CA VAL A 184 -19.87 -26.18 -12.23
C VAL A 184 -21.00 -25.21 -11.87
N ALA A 185 -22.24 -25.53 -12.24
CA ALA A 185 -23.41 -24.71 -11.86
C ALA A 185 -23.59 -24.63 -10.33
N VAL A 186 -23.44 -25.74 -9.60
CA VAL A 186 -23.47 -25.76 -8.12
C VAL A 186 -22.35 -24.90 -7.54
N THR A 187 -21.13 -24.97 -8.08
CA THR A 187 -20.01 -24.12 -7.63
C THR A 187 -20.25 -22.63 -7.94
N ALA A 188 -21.01 -22.31 -8.97
CA ALA A 188 -21.44 -20.95 -9.30
C ALA A 188 -22.57 -20.41 -8.43
N ASP A 189 -23.43 -21.26 -7.87
CA ASP A 189 -24.52 -20.87 -6.98
C ASP A 189 -23.98 -20.31 -5.65
N GLN A 190 -24.55 -19.20 -5.16
CA GLN A 190 -24.07 -18.53 -3.95
C GLN A 190 -24.36 -19.31 -2.66
N ARG A 191 -25.37 -20.18 -2.64
CA ARG A 191 -25.81 -20.92 -1.46
C ARG A 191 -25.03 -22.23 -1.31
N TYR A 192 -24.91 -22.99 -2.38
CA TYR A 192 -24.28 -24.32 -2.35
C TYR A 192 -22.79 -24.30 -2.71
N GLY A 193 -22.36 -23.32 -3.51
CA GLY A 193 -20.97 -23.20 -3.94
C GLY A 193 -19.96 -23.06 -2.80
N PRO A 194 -20.20 -22.29 -1.71
CA PRO A 194 -19.28 -22.22 -0.57
C PRO A 194 -18.98 -23.59 0.06
N ILE A 195 -20.00 -24.45 0.19
CA ILE A 195 -19.85 -25.80 0.76
C ILE A 195 -18.93 -26.65 -0.13
N TYR A 196 -19.16 -26.60 -1.43
CA TYR A 196 -18.31 -27.29 -2.40
C TYR A 196 -16.86 -26.78 -2.35
N GLY A 197 -16.69 -25.45 -2.30
CA GLY A 197 -15.39 -24.78 -2.21
C GLY A 197 -14.58 -25.19 -0.99
N GLN A 198 -15.22 -25.33 0.16
CA GLN A 198 -14.55 -25.75 1.39
C GLN A 198 -13.97 -27.15 1.28
N GLY A 199 -14.74 -28.12 0.77
CA GLY A 199 -14.21 -29.47 0.62
C GLY A 199 -13.13 -29.58 -0.46
N THR A 200 -13.25 -28.86 -1.58
CA THR A 200 -12.15 -28.75 -2.55
C THR A 200 -10.90 -28.09 -1.94
N ALA A 201 -11.07 -27.02 -1.15
CA ALA A 201 -9.96 -26.37 -0.46
C ALA A 201 -9.29 -27.31 0.55
N GLN A 202 -10.04 -28.17 1.23
CA GLN A 202 -9.49 -29.18 2.14
C GLN A 202 -8.60 -30.19 1.39
N VAL A 203 -9.04 -30.66 0.22
CA VAL A 203 -8.26 -31.57 -0.63
C VAL A 203 -6.94 -30.90 -1.08
N ILE A 204 -7.02 -29.63 -1.51
CA ILE A 204 -5.85 -28.86 -1.93
C ILE A 204 -4.90 -28.63 -0.75
N PHE A 205 -5.44 -28.24 0.41
CA PHE A 205 -4.68 -28.03 1.64
C PHE A 205 -3.93 -29.31 2.05
N ASN A 206 -4.60 -30.46 2.02
CA ASN A 206 -3.98 -31.75 2.36
C ASN A 206 -2.90 -32.14 1.36
N SER A 207 -3.11 -31.88 0.06
CA SER A 207 -2.08 -32.14 -0.96
C SER A 207 -0.86 -31.23 -0.79
N LEU A 208 -1.08 -29.93 -0.54
CA LEU A 208 0.00 -28.97 -0.30
C LEU A 208 0.83 -29.34 0.94
N THR A 209 0.15 -29.62 2.07
CA THR A 209 0.84 -29.98 3.32
C THR A 209 1.55 -31.32 3.24
N HIS A 210 1.00 -32.29 2.50
CA HIS A 210 1.67 -33.55 2.19
C HIS A 210 3.00 -33.33 1.45
N TYR A 211 3.03 -32.37 0.52
CA TYR A 211 4.22 -32.00 -0.24
C TYR A 211 5.04 -30.86 0.39
N GLY A 212 5.00 -30.73 1.72
CA GLY A 212 5.93 -29.87 2.46
C GLY A 212 5.52 -28.40 2.59
N TYR A 213 4.33 -28.01 2.11
CA TYR A 213 3.83 -26.67 2.35
C TYR A 213 3.55 -26.44 3.85
N GLN A 214 4.17 -25.43 4.45
CA GLN A 214 3.89 -25.05 5.83
C GLN A 214 2.85 -23.91 5.89
N PRO A 215 1.70 -24.09 6.56
CA PRO A 215 0.76 -23.00 6.81
C PRO A 215 1.45 -21.81 7.50
N ASN A 216 1.07 -20.58 7.12
CA ASN A 216 1.70 -19.31 7.52
C ASN A 216 3.14 -19.09 7.01
N SER A 217 3.69 -19.95 6.15
CA SER A 217 5.00 -19.72 5.53
C SER A 217 5.04 -18.45 4.66
N GLY A 218 3.88 -18.05 4.12
CA GLY A 218 3.76 -16.95 3.17
C GLY A 218 4.26 -17.26 1.76
N VAL A 219 4.62 -18.54 1.48
CA VAL A 219 4.96 -18.97 0.11
C VAL A 219 3.69 -18.89 -0.75
N PRO A 220 3.72 -18.24 -1.93
CA PRO A 220 2.52 -18.06 -2.74
C PRO A 220 2.00 -19.37 -3.34
N VAL A 221 0.68 -19.48 -3.45
CA VAL A 221 0.00 -20.60 -4.13
C VAL A 221 -0.77 -20.09 -5.34
N THR A 222 -0.57 -20.70 -6.50
CA THR A 222 -1.31 -20.38 -7.72
C THR A 222 -2.23 -21.53 -8.09
N LEU A 223 -3.53 -21.25 -8.22
CA LEU A 223 -4.50 -22.22 -8.73
C LEU A 223 -4.64 -22.04 -10.25
N LEU A 224 -4.22 -23.04 -11.03
CA LEU A 224 -4.34 -23.08 -12.48
C LEU A 224 -5.57 -23.91 -12.86
N GLY A 225 -6.63 -23.27 -13.31
CA GLY A 225 -7.89 -23.92 -13.66
C GLY A 225 -8.23 -23.84 -15.14
N TYR A 226 -8.61 -24.96 -15.75
CA TYR A 226 -9.06 -25.03 -17.15
C TYR A 226 -10.58 -25.14 -17.26
N SER A 227 -11.19 -24.36 -18.16
CA SER A 227 -12.64 -24.40 -18.42
C SER A 227 -13.45 -24.31 -17.10
N GLY A 228 -14.32 -25.28 -16.81
CA GLY A 228 -15.05 -25.35 -15.53
C GLY A 228 -14.16 -25.48 -14.28
N GLY A 229 -12.93 -25.99 -14.41
CA GLY A 229 -11.95 -26.07 -13.32
C GLY A 229 -11.52 -24.69 -12.79
N ALA A 230 -11.56 -23.65 -13.63
CA ALA A 230 -11.32 -22.27 -13.19
C ALA A 230 -12.38 -21.78 -12.19
N GLN A 231 -13.65 -22.17 -12.38
CA GLN A 231 -14.73 -21.84 -11.46
C GLN A 231 -14.56 -22.54 -10.11
N VAL A 232 -14.12 -23.80 -10.14
CA VAL A 232 -13.80 -24.59 -8.95
C VAL A 232 -12.61 -23.95 -8.20
N ALA A 233 -11.55 -23.57 -8.93
CA ALA A 233 -10.38 -22.88 -8.39
C ALA A 233 -10.77 -21.60 -7.63
N LEU A 234 -11.52 -20.71 -8.28
CA LEU A 234 -12.00 -19.46 -7.68
C LEU A 234 -12.85 -19.71 -6.42
N ARG A 235 -13.62 -20.79 -6.40
CA ARG A 235 -14.47 -21.13 -5.26
C ARG A 235 -13.67 -21.67 -4.08
N ALA A 236 -12.60 -22.42 -4.32
CA ALA A 236 -11.71 -22.93 -3.27
C ALA A 236 -10.73 -21.87 -2.74
N ALA A 237 -10.33 -20.92 -3.59
CA ALA A 237 -9.26 -19.96 -3.32
C ALA A 237 -9.44 -19.17 -2.01
N LEU A 238 -10.64 -18.67 -1.71
CA LEU A 238 -10.87 -17.86 -0.51
C LEU A 238 -10.73 -18.67 0.78
N THR A 239 -11.29 -19.88 0.81
CA THR A 239 -11.14 -20.78 1.96
C THR A 239 -9.69 -21.21 2.10
N LEU A 240 -9.02 -21.52 1.00
CA LEU A 240 -7.61 -21.91 1.01
C LEU A 240 -6.72 -20.77 1.53
N LYS A 241 -7.00 -19.52 1.16
CA LYS A 241 -6.29 -18.34 1.66
C LYS A 241 -6.43 -18.20 3.17
N GLN A 242 -7.62 -18.46 3.72
CA GLN A 242 -7.86 -18.44 5.17
C GLN A 242 -7.11 -19.57 5.91
N LEU A 243 -7.08 -20.77 5.33
CA LEU A 243 -6.42 -21.93 5.93
C LEU A 243 -4.89 -21.83 5.89
N LEU A 244 -4.33 -21.39 4.76
CA LEU A 244 -2.88 -21.30 4.56
C LEU A 244 -2.28 -19.99 5.09
N LYS A 245 -3.10 -18.93 5.23
CA LYS A 245 -2.69 -17.54 5.46
C LYS A 245 -1.55 -17.12 4.53
N ALA A 246 -1.77 -17.32 3.24
CA ALA A 246 -0.77 -17.08 2.21
C ALA A 246 -1.34 -16.41 0.96
N PRO A 247 -0.50 -15.76 0.13
CA PRO A 247 -0.93 -15.15 -1.11
C PRO A 247 -1.49 -16.20 -2.08
N ILE A 248 -2.66 -15.95 -2.68
CA ILE A 248 -3.27 -16.83 -3.67
C ILE A 248 -3.57 -16.08 -4.97
N ASP A 249 -2.95 -16.57 -6.05
CA ASP A 249 -3.23 -16.18 -7.44
C ASP A 249 -4.11 -17.24 -8.11
N VAL A 250 -4.90 -16.84 -9.09
CA VAL A 250 -5.63 -17.77 -9.97
C VAL A 250 -5.29 -17.49 -11.42
N ILE A 251 -4.86 -18.53 -12.14
CA ILE A 251 -4.73 -18.51 -13.60
C ILE A 251 -5.90 -19.33 -14.15
N SER A 252 -6.78 -18.66 -14.87
CA SER A 252 -7.95 -19.24 -15.53
C SER A 252 -7.65 -19.37 -17.02
N LEU A 253 -7.49 -20.61 -17.48
CA LEU A 253 -7.30 -20.93 -18.89
C LEU A 253 -8.63 -21.32 -19.53
N ALA A 254 -9.09 -20.54 -20.51
CA ALA A 254 -10.39 -20.72 -21.18
C ALA A 254 -11.55 -20.90 -20.16
N GLY A 255 -11.48 -20.23 -19.00
CA GLY A 255 -12.32 -20.59 -17.86
C GLY A 255 -13.76 -20.11 -17.94
N VAL A 256 -14.72 -20.94 -17.55
CA VAL A 256 -16.13 -20.55 -17.48
C VAL A 256 -16.45 -20.09 -16.06
N VAL A 257 -16.27 -18.79 -15.80
CA VAL A 257 -16.38 -18.22 -14.45
C VAL A 257 -17.64 -17.39 -14.24
N SER A 258 -18.23 -17.46 -13.05
CA SER A 258 -19.51 -16.78 -12.75
C SER A 258 -19.37 -15.34 -12.25
N GLY A 259 -18.22 -14.97 -11.69
CA GLY A 259 -18.01 -13.64 -11.11
C GLY A 259 -18.77 -13.39 -9.81
N ASN A 260 -19.37 -14.43 -9.21
CA ASN A 260 -20.09 -14.35 -7.94
C ASN A 260 -19.17 -14.31 -6.70
N HIS A 261 -17.87 -14.53 -6.87
CA HIS A 261 -16.90 -14.63 -5.77
C HIS A 261 -16.29 -13.28 -5.44
N ASN A 262 -15.89 -13.09 -4.18
CA ASN A 262 -15.19 -11.88 -3.76
C ASN A 262 -13.73 -11.90 -4.26
N LEU A 263 -13.54 -11.61 -5.55
CA LEU A 263 -12.22 -11.61 -6.20
C LEU A 263 -11.27 -10.53 -5.65
N LEU A 264 -11.79 -9.56 -4.89
CA LEU A 264 -10.98 -8.53 -4.23
C LEU A 264 -10.03 -9.08 -3.16
N GLU A 265 -10.36 -10.25 -2.61
CA GLU A 265 -9.54 -10.93 -1.59
C GLU A 265 -8.39 -11.75 -2.21
N LEU A 266 -8.37 -11.94 -3.53
CA LEU A 266 -7.28 -12.63 -4.22
C LEU A 266 -6.15 -11.65 -4.53
N GLU A 267 -4.94 -12.19 -4.71
CA GLU A 267 -3.85 -11.37 -5.22
C GLU A 267 -4.14 -10.93 -6.64
N HIS A 268 -4.41 -11.92 -7.52
CA HIS A 268 -4.78 -11.65 -8.91
C HIS A 268 -5.53 -12.80 -9.57
N LEU A 269 -6.37 -12.47 -10.55
CA LEU A 269 -6.97 -13.40 -11.50
C LEU A 269 -6.44 -13.11 -12.92
N TYR A 270 -5.58 -13.98 -13.43
CA TYR A 270 -5.19 -13.97 -14.84
C TYR A 270 -6.14 -14.84 -15.64
N HIS A 271 -6.90 -14.25 -16.56
CA HIS A 271 -7.90 -14.94 -17.35
C HIS A 271 -7.47 -14.96 -18.83
N LEU A 272 -6.96 -16.11 -19.27
CA LEU A 272 -6.44 -16.34 -20.62
C LEU A 272 -7.53 -16.96 -21.49
N VAL A 273 -7.90 -16.30 -22.59
CA VAL A 273 -9.06 -16.69 -23.42
C VAL A 273 -8.69 -16.63 -24.90
N GLY A 274 -9.16 -17.59 -25.69
CA GLY A 274 -9.01 -17.55 -27.15
C GLY A 274 -10.03 -16.63 -27.82
N ASP A 275 -9.64 -15.92 -28.89
CA ASP A 275 -10.52 -15.00 -29.62
C ASP A 275 -11.73 -15.72 -30.25
N ARG A 276 -11.60 -17.02 -30.55
CA ARG A 276 -12.67 -17.88 -31.11
C ARG A 276 -13.31 -18.79 -30.05
N ASP A 277 -12.99 -18.60 -28.76
CA ASP A 277 -13.65 -19.33 -27.67
C ASP A 277 -15.07 -18.78 -27.47
N TRP A 278 -16.06 -19.53 -27.95
CA TRP A 278 -17.47 -19.18 -27.79
C TRP A 278 -18.04 -19.63 -26.45
N VAL A 279 -17.44 -20.64 -25.81
CA VAL A 279 -17.97 -21.22 -24.57
C VAL A 279 -17.72 -20.26 -23.40
N GLU A 280 -16.52 -19.67 -23.33
CA GLU A 280 -16.22 -18.63 -22.34
C GLU A 280 -17.15 -17.41 -22.50
N LYS A 281 -17.31 -16.95 -23.75
CA LYS A 281 -18.13 -15.78 -24.08
C LYS A 281 -19.60 -15.97 -23.70
N GLU A 282 -20.18 -17.13 -24.03
CA GLU A 282 -21.54 -17.48 -23.60
C GLU A 282 -21.64 -17.56 -22.07
N GLY A 283 -20.61 -18.10 -21.40
CA GLY A 283 -20.52 -18.05 -19.93
C GLY A 283 -20.61 -16.63 -19.39
N ALA A 284 -19.88 -15.68 -19.96
CA ALA A 284 -19.93 -14.27 -19.55
C ALA A 284 -21.33 -13.64 -19.72
N VAL A 285 -22.11 -14.10 -20.71
CA VAL A 285 -23.50 -13.69 -20.93
C VAL A 285 -24.45 -14.36 -19.94
N LEU A 286 -24.25 -15.65 -19.62
CA LEU A 286 -25.13 -16.38 -18.71
C LEU A 286 -25.04 -15.91 -17.25
N PHE A 287 -23.95 -15.24 -16.85
CA PHE A 287 -23.74 -14.79 -15.47
C PHE A 287 -23.92 -13.28 -15.30
N PRO A 288 -25.05 -12.81 -14.73
CA PRO A 288 -25.36 -11.39 -14.62
C PRO A 288 -24.30 -10.57 -13.87
N GLN A 289 -23.61 -11.15 -12.89
CA GLN A 289 -22.54 -10.43 -12.17
C GLN A 289 -21.38 -10.00 -13.08
N ARG A 290 -21.19 -10.63 -14.25
CA ARG A 290 -20.16 -10.23 -15.21
C ARG A 290 -20.62 -9.10 -16.15
N TRP A 291 -21.91 -8.76 -16.13
CA TRP A 291 -22.47 -7.75 -17.03
C TRP A 291 -22.10 -6.34 -16.57
N ARG A 292 -21.79 -5.47 -17.54
CA ARG A 292 -21.40 -4.07 -17.27
C ARG A 292 -22.50 -3.25 -16.59
N LEU A 293 -23.76 -3.70 -16.64
CA LEU A 293 -24.91 -3.06 -16.00
C LEU A 293 -24.90 -3.16 -14.46
N PHE A 294 -24.10 -4.07 -13.88
CA PHE A 294 -23.98 -4.23 -12.43
C PHE A 294 -22.59 -3.81 -11.95
N PRO A 295 -22.24 -2.50 -11.94
CA PRO A 295 -20.89 -2.04 -11.65
C PRO A 295 -20.40 -2.41 -10.25
N LEU A 296 -21.32 -2.60 -9.29
CA LEU A 296 -21.03 -2.98 -7.91
C LEU A 296 -20.87 -4.50 -7.72
N SER A 297 -21.00 -5.31 -8.78
CA SER A 297 -20.77 -6.76 -8.67
C SER A 297 -19.34 -7.06 -8.22
N PRO A 298 -19.09 -8.19 -7.52
CA PRO A 298 -17.73 -8.58 -7.14
C PRO A 298 -16.76 -8.64 -8.34
N TRP A 299 -17.24 -9.17 -9.48
CA TRP A 299 -16.48 -9.21 -10.73
C TRP A 299 -16.13 -7.82 -11.27
N ASN A 300 -17.12 -6.92 -11.40
CA ASN A 300 -16.87 -5.60 -11.98
C ASN A 300 -16.04 -4.72 -11.06
N ARG A 301 -16.22 -4.81 -9.74
CA ARG A 301 -15.35 -4.14 -8.76
C ARG A 301 -13.91 -4.65 -8.84
N ALA A 302 -13.71 -5.96 -8.94
CA ALA A 302 -12.38 -6.54 -9.10
C ALA A 302 -11.73 -6.18 -10.44
N ARG A 303 -12.53 -6.12 -11.52
CA ARG A 303 -12.07 -5.66 -12.84
C ARG A 303 -11.68 -4.18 -12.83
N GLN A 304 -12.48 -3.32 -12.18
CA GLN A 304 -12.16 -1.90 -11.98
C GLN A 304 -10.86 -1.73 -11.19
N ARG A 305 -10.67 -2.51 -10.12
CA ARG A 305 -9.44 -2.52 -9.32
C ARG A 305 -8.27 -3.30 -9.95
N ARG A 306 -8.38 -3.69 -11.23
CA ARG A 306 -7.39 -4.48 -11.99
C ARG A 306 -6.92 -5.78 -11.32
N LYS A 307 -7.69 -6.32 -10.38
CA LYS A 307 -7.49 -7.65 -9.81
C LYS A 307 -7.79 -8.78 -10.81
N ILE A 308 -8.28 -8.42 -12.00
CA ILE A 308 -8.54 -9.35 -13.11
C ILE A 308 -7.83 -8.82 -14.36
N THR A 309 -6.93 -9.62 -14.93
CA THR A 309 -6.37 -9.36 -16.26
C THR A 309 -6.95 -10.37 -17.24
N ILE A 310 -7.68 -9.89 -18.24
CA ILE A 310 -8.16 -10.72 -19.34
C ILE A 310 -7.20 -10.56 -20.51
N SER A 311 -6.60 -11.65 -20.97
CA SER A 311 -5.65 -11.64 -22.07
C SER A 311 -6.03 -12.64 -23.16
N SER A 312 -5.80 -12.25 -24.40
CA SER A 312 -6.05 -13.10 -25.56
C SER A 312 -4.91 -14.10 -25.78
N LEU A 313 -5.26 -15.36 -26.03
CA LEU A 313 -4.35 -16.39 -26.53
C LEU A 313 -4.28 -16.42 -28.07
N GLY A 314 -4.84 -15.41 -28.74
CA GLY A 314 -4.97 -15.37 -30.19
C GLY A 314 -6.15 -16.19 -30.69
N SER A 315 -6.10 -16.63 -31.95
CA SER A 315 -7.23 -17.25 -32.68
C SER A 315 -7.56 -18.70 -32.25
N MET A 316 -7.45 -19.02 -30.96
CA MET A 316 -7.78 -20.32 -30.38
C MET A 316 -9.28 -20.45 -30.08
N GLY A 317 -9.80 -21.68 -30.14
CA GLY A 317 -11.13 -22.07 -29.64
C GLY A 317 -11.08 -22.60 -28.21
N HIS A 318 -12.17 -23.19 -27.72
CA HIS A 318 -12.29 -23.65 -26.33
C HIS A 318 -11.58 -24.99 -26.06
N ASN A 319 -11.88 -26.02 -26.87
CA ASN A 319 -11.49 -27.42 -26.63
C ASN A 319 -11.03 -28.11 -27.92
N GLY A 320 -10.36 -29.27 -27.76
CA GLY A 320 -9.99 -30.17 -28.86
C GLY A 320 -8.90 -29.61 -29.77
N ALA A 321 -8.90 -30.05 -31.04
CA ALA A 321 -7.85 -29.70 -32.00
C ALA A 321 -7.68 -28.19 -32.24
N ASP A 322 -8.70 -27.37 -31.99
CA ASP A 322 -8.65 -25.92 -32.12
C ASP A 322 -8.43 -25.20 -30.75
N GLY A 323 -8.35 -25.94 -29.64
CA GLY A 323 -8.24 -25.41 -28.28
C GLY A 323 -6.80 -25.08 -27.82
N PRO A 324 -6.63 -24.67 -26.55
CA PRO A 324 -5.35 -24.22 -25.99
C PRO A 324 -4.26 -25.29 -25.93
N TYR A 325 -4.64 -26.57 -25.85
CA TYR A 325 -3.70 -27.69 -25.75
C TYR A 325 -3.32 -28.29 -27.11
N SER A 326 -3.71 -27.68 -28.23
CA SER A 326 -3.45 -28.25 -29.55
C SER A 326 -1.97 -28.19 -29.93
N VAL A 327 -1.41 -29.36 -30.21
CA VAL A 327 -0.03 -29.53 -30.75
C VAL A 327 0.06 -29.36 -32.26
N THR A 328 -1.08 -29.42 -32.96
CA THR A 328 -1.12 -29.40 -34.43
C THR A 328 -1.51 -28.05 -35.01
N LYS A 329 -2.41 -27.31 -34.34
CA LYS A 329 -2.83 -25.98 -34.79
C LYS A 329 -1.80 -24.94 -34.38
N ARG A 330 -1.55 -24.01 -35.30
CA ARG A 330 -0.58 -22.94 -35.13
C ARG A 330 -1.25 -21.57 -35.20
N LEU A 331 -0.73 -20.65 -34.40
CA LEU A 331 -1.03 -19.24 -34.49
C LEU A 331 -0.35 -18.63 -35.73
N PRO A 332 -0.76 -17.42 -36.16
CA PRO A 332 -0.16 -16.74 -37.32
C PRO A 332 1.35 -16.51 -37.22
N ASP A 333 1.90 -16.51 -36.01
CA ASP A 333 3.34 -16.36 -35.74
C ASP A 333 4.13 -17.67 -35.83
N GLY A 334 3.46 -18.78 -36.18
CA GLY A 334 4.07 -20.09 -36.38
C GLY A 334 4.16 -20.96 -35.13
N ARG A 335 3.88 -20.44 -33.93
CA ARG A 335 3.85 -21.26 -32.69
C ARG A 335 2.63 -22.16 -32.66
N THR A 336 2.76 -23.36 -32.08
CA THR A 336 1.58 -24.19 -31.79
C THR A 336 0.72 -23.54 -30.71
N HIS A 337 -0.56 -23.92 -30.63
CA HIS A 337 -1.41 -23.43 -29.55
C HIS A 337 -0.87 -23.86 -28.18
N LEU A 338 -0.35 -25.09 -28.07
CA LEU A 338 0.29 -25.58 -26.86
C LEU A 338 1.49 -24.70 -26.45
N GLU A 339 2.43 -24.46 -27.38
CA GLU A 339 3.62 -23.62 -27.13
C GLU A 339 3.25 -22.22 -26.65
N ALA A 340 2.25 -21.60 -27.29
CA ALA A 340 1.79 -20.27 -26.90
C ALA A 340 1.12 -20.27 -25.51
N THR A 341 0.34 -21.30 -25.20
CA THR A 341 -0.35 -21.45 -23.91
C THR A 341 0.63 -21.71 -22.77
N VAL A 342 1.58 -22.65 -22.94
CA VAL A 342 2.62 -22.94 -21.95
C VAL A 342 3.42 -21.69 -21.64
N ARG A 343 3.88 -20.98 -22.68
CA ARG A 343 4.66 -19.75 -22.50
C ARG A 343 3.88 -18.66 -21.78
N ALA A 344 2.59 -18.47 -22.10
CA ALA A 344 1.75 -17.49 -21.42
C ALA A 344 1.59 -17.79 -19.92
N VAL A 345 1.36 -19.05 -19.56
CA VAL A 345 1.23 -19.50 -18.16
C VAL A 345 2.57 -19.39 -17.43
N SER A 346 3.65 -19.87 -18.06
CA SER A 346 5.00 -19.86 -17.50
C SER A 346 5.53 -18.45 -17.25
N ASP A 347 5.37 -17.54 -18.23
CA ASP A 347 5.77 -16.13 -18.09
C ASP A 347 5.00 -15.43 -16.95
N ILE A 348 3.74 -15.81 -16.68
CA ILE A 348 2.98 -15.30 -15.52
C ILE A 348 3.54 -15.86 -14.21
N LEU A 349 3.75 -17.18 -14.12
CA LEU A 349 4.26 -17.84 -12.92
C LEU A 349 5.65 -17.35 -12.52
N GLN A 350 6.48 -17.04 -13.51
CA GLN A 350 7.84 -16.49 -13.35
C GLN A 350 7.89 -14.97 -13.21
N GLY A 351 6.74 -14.26 -13.33
CA GLY A 351 6.68 -12.80 -13.24
C GLY A 351 7.31 -12.04 -14.42
N LYS A 352 7.50 -12.69 -15.58
CA LYS A 352 8.12 -12.15 -16.80
C LYS A 352 7.12 -11.57 -17.80
N SER A 353 5.83 -11.89 -17.67
CA SER A 353 4.78 -11.54 -18.64
C SER A 353 4.57 -10.03 -18.77
N ALA A 354 4.29 -9.51 -19.97
CA ALA A 354 3.91 -8.09 -20.15
C ALA A 354 2.56 -7.73 -19.49
N LEU A 355 1.75 -8.74 -19.14
CA LEU A 355 0.55 -8.61 -18.30
C LEU A 355 0.91 -8.25 -16.85
N VAL A 356 2.20 -8.40 -16.52
CA VAL A 356 2.92 -7.84 -15.38
C VAL A 356 3.48 -6.48 -15.83
N SER A 357 2.59 -5.48 -15.91
CA SER A 357 2.78 -4.19 -16.61
C SER A 357 4.16 -3.54 -16.40
N LYS A 358 4.83 -3.18 -17.51
CA LYS A 358 5.88 -2.14 -17.53
C LYS A 358 5.24 -0.84 -17.98
N MET A 359 4.92 0.00 -17.02
CA MET A 359 4.25 1.27 -17.24
C MET A 359 5.16 2.32 -17.88
N GLN A 360 4.61 3.15 -18.78
CA GLN A 360 5.31 4.28 -19.40
C GLN A 360 4.84 5.61 -18.80
N VAL A 361 5.79 6.45 -18.38
CA VAL A 361 5.55 7.79 -17.82
C VAL A 361 5.36 8.79 -18.98
N ALA A 362 4.21 9.46 -19.06
CA ALA A 362 3.90 10.39 -20.14
C ALA A 362 4.37 11.83 -19.89
N LYS A 363 4.58 12.23 -18.62
CA LYS A 363 5.08 13.55 -18.21
C LYS A 363 6.21 13.39 -17.19
N PRO A 364 7.36 14.08 -17.35
CA PRO A 364 8.42 14.02 -16.35
C PRO A 364 7.97 14.70 -15.05
N SER A 365 8.22 14.03 -13.93
CA SER A 365 8.04 14.56 -12.58
C SER A 365 9.04 15.67 -12.25
N ASN A 366 8.74 16.49 -11.24
CA ASN A 366 9.72 17.44 -10.71
C ASN A 366 10.93 16.71 -10.12
N TYR A 367 10.70 15.58 -9.45
CA TYR A 367 11.77 14.71 -8.94
C TYR A 367 12.75 14.30 -10.05
N GLU A 368 12.27 13.84 -11.20
CA GLU A 368 13.13 13.46 -12.33
C GLU A 368 13.89 14.65 -12.90
N ARG A 369 13.29 15.86 -12.91
CA ARG A 369 14.00 17.09 -13.29
C ARG A 369 15.11 17.41 -12.30
N TYR A 370 14.82 17.39 -11.01
CA TYR A 370 15.78 17.67 -9.94
C TYR A 370 16.93 16.65 -9.94
N TRP A 371 16.64 15.39 -10.22
CA TRP A 371 17.62 14.30 -10.33
C TRP A 371 18.66 14.51 -11.44
N GLN A 372 18.38 15.36 -12.44
CA GLN A 372 19.35 15.68 -13.50
C GLN A 372 20.58 16.40 -12.97
N ALA A 373 20.45 17.16 -11.88
CA ALA A 373 21.56 17.82 -11.23
C ALA A 373 22.36 16.84 -10.36
N GLU A 374 23.67 16.77 -10.59
CA GLU A 374 24.55 15.80 -9.91
C GLU A 374 24.55 16.00 -8.39
N PHE A 375 24.47 17.24 -7.89
CA PHE A 375 24.47 17.53 -6.45
C PHE A 375 23.23 17.00 -5.70
N ASN A 376 22.20 16.53 -6.40
CA ASN A 376 21.04 15.87 -5.80
C ASN A 376 21.23 14.35 -5.67
N ARG A 377 22.33 13.80 -6.20
CA ARG A 377 22.60 12.36 -6.20
C ARG A 377 23.59 11.99 -5.09
N PRO A 378 23.40 10.86 -4.38
CA PRO A 378 24.29 10.47 -3.27
C PRO A 378 25.76 10.29 -3.67
N ASP A 379 26.02 9.78 -4.88
CA ASP A 379 27.35 9.50 -5.44
C ASP A 379 28.19 10.76 -5.72
N TYR A 380 27.55 11.94 -5.76
CA TYR A 380 28.25 13.23 -5.84
C TYR A 380 29.06 13.56 -4.57
N TYR A 381 28.78 12.89 -3.44
CA TYR A 381 29.39 13.15 -2.14
C TYR A 381 30.23 11.95 -1.65
N PRO A 382 31.53 11.90 -1.96
CA PRO A 382 32.38 10.76 -1.59
C PRO A 382 32.42 10.50 -0.07
N LEU A 383 32.41 9.23 0.33
CA LEU A 383 32.37 8.84 1.74
C LEU A 383 33.71 9.00 2.47
N ASP A 384 34.81 9.05 1.74
CA ASP A 384 36.18 9.30 2.23
C ASP A 384 36.45 10.77 2.56
N GLN A 385 35.61 11.70 2.07
CA GLN A 385 35.69 13.12 2.42
C GLN A 385 35.19 13.37 3.84
N THR A 386 36.03 14.04 4.64
CA THR A 386 35.75 14.40 6.03
C THR A 386 35.74 15.91 6.25
N VAL A 387 35.12 16.35 7.34
CA VAL A 387 35.04 17.75 7.78
C VAL A 387 35.81 17.95 9.08
N ASP A 388 36.21 19.19 9.37
CA ASP A 388 36.80 19.53 10.66
C ASP A 388 35.72 19.46 11.75
N SER A 389 35.85 18.52 12.69
CA SER A 389 34.93 18.31 13.82
C SER A 389 34.83 19.49 14.81
N GLY A 390 35.77 20.45 14.73
CA GLY A 390 35.71 21.72 15.44
C GLY A 390 34.70 22.70 14.82
N LEU A 391 34.54 22.66 13.50
CA LEU A 391 33.68 23.57 12.73
C LEU A 391 32.33 22.94 12.36
N TYR A 392 32.33 21.62 12.17
CA TYR A 392 31.19 20.84 11.70
C TYR A 392 30.78 19.76 12.70
N ARG A 393 29.52 19.34 12.60
CA ARG A 393 28.95 18.21 13.36
C ARG A 393 28.19 17.28 12.44
N ALA A 394 28.27 15.98 12.71
CA ALA A 394 27.39 15.00 12.08
C ALA A 394 25.94 15.27 12.49
N ILE A 395 25.00 15.06 11.56
CA ILE A 395 23.57 15.28 11.84
C ILE A 395 23.05 14.28 12.88
N ALA A 396 23.47 13.02 12.78
CA ALA A 396 23.11 11.97 13.72
C ALA A 396 24.22 10.92 13.89
N PRO A 397 24.23 10.13 14.98
CA PRO A 397 25.23 9.10 15.20
C PRO A 397 25.25 8.02 14.11
N TRP A 398 24.07 7.59 13.66
CA TRP A 398 23.90 6.60 12.58
C TRP A 398 23.17 7.22 11.40
N MET A 399 23.83 7.22 10.24
CA MET A 399 23.26 7.76 8.99
C MET A 399 23.68 6.89 7.81
N GLY A 400 22.82 6.82 6.80
CA GLY A 400 23.13 6.06 5.61
C GLY A 400 22.04 6.09 4.56
N ARG A 401 22.30 5.39 3.47
CA ARG A 401 21.42 5.30 2.31
C ARG A 401 20.69 3.98 2.32
N LEU A 402 19.36 4.04 2.17
CA LEU A 402 18.53 2.86 1.97
C LEU A 402 18.68 2.37 0.52
N ILE A 403 18.87 1.06 0.37
CA ILE A 403 18.98 0.40 -0.93
C ILE A 403 17.94 -0.73 -0.96
N LEU A 404 17.04 -0.70 -1.94
CA LEU A 404 16.05 -1.75 -2.13
C LEU A 404 16.74 -3.03 -2.64
N PRO A 405 16.57 -4.19 -1.99
CA PRO A 405 17.19 -5.43 -2.44
C PRO A 405 16.66 -5.84 -3.81
N LYS A 406 17.48 -6.52 -4.62
CA LYS A 406 16.99 -7.10 -5.87
C LYS A 406 16.00 -8.25 -5.58
N PRO A 407 15.09 -8.60 -6.51
CA PRO A 407 14.12 -9.67 -6.29
C PRO A 407 14.72 -11.01 -5.84
N ASN A 408 15.90 -11.37 -6.35
CA ASN A 408 16.64 -12.58 -5.97
C ASN A 408 17.36 -12.49 -4.61
N GLU A 409 17.67 -11.29 -4.12
CA GLU A 409 18.32 -11.04 -2.83
C GLU A 409 17.30 -10.95 -1.68
N ARG A 410 16.08 -10.47 -1.98
CA ARG A 410 15.02 -10.11 -1.02
C ARG A 410 14.76 -11.17 0.06
N ARG A 411 14.70 -12.45 -0.32
CA ARG A 411 14.42 -13.57 0.60
C ARG A 411 15.48 -13.76 1.68
N GLN A 412 16.74 -13.47 1.34
CA GLN A 412 17.87 -13.60 2.26
C GLN A 412 18.02 -12.32 3.09
N VAL A 413 17.80 -11.15 2.48
CA VAL A 413 17.90 -9.85 3.14
C VAL A 413 16.81 -9.66 4.19
N ARG A 414 15.55 -10.05 3.93
CA ARG A 414 14.41 -9.93 4.88
C ARG A 414 14.33 -8.54 5.54
N GLY A 415 14.38 -7.51 4.72
CA GLY A 415 14.53 -6.10 5.09
C GLY A 415 15.13 -5.35 3.90
N VAL A 416 15.97 -4.36 4.17
CA VAL A 416 16.66 -3.58 3.12
C VAL A 416 18.16 -3.55 3.32
N TRP A 417 18.89 -3.20 2.27
CA TRP A 417 20.31 -2.88 2.37
C TRP A 417 20.49 -1.45 2.90
N PHE A 418 21.55 -1.22 3.67
CA PHE A 418 21.88 0.07 4.25
C PHE A 418 23.36 0.36 4.06
N GLU A 419 23.68 1.33 3.21
CA GLU A 419 25.05 1.83 3.03
C GLU A 419 25.36 2.83 4.13
N VAL A 420 26.27 2.47 5.02
CA VAL A 420 26.58 3.25 6.23
C VAL A 420 27.42 4.46 5.83
N HIS A 421 26.88 5.67 6.02
CA HIS A 421 27.57 6.94 5.71
C HIS A 421 28.25 7.54 6.94
N HIS A 422 27.71 7.26 8.13
CA HIS A 422 28.27 7.66 9.40
C HIS A 422 27.83 6.68 10.49
N ALA A 423 28.74 6.38 11.41
CA ALA A 423 28.50 5.52 12.56
C ALA A 423 29.28 6.03 13.78
N PRO A 424 28.90 5.66 15.01
CA PRO A 424 29.69 5.96 16.20
C PRO A 424 31.13 5.41 16.11
N PRO A 425 32.10 5.96 16.87
CA PRO A 425 33.51 5.57 16.78
C PRO A 425 33.77 4.07 16.91
N GLU A 426 32.99 3.37 17.74
CA GLU A 426 33.07 1.92 17.94
C GLU A 426 32.71 1.10 16.69
N TYR A 427 31.92 1.67 15.77
CA TYR A 427 31.51 1.06 14.50
C TYR A 427 32.08 1.79 13.28
N ALA A 428 33.12 2.61 13.44
CA ALA A 428 33.70 3.40 12.35
C ALA A 428 34.16 2.53 11.16
N HIS A 429 34.53 1.27 11.41
CA HIS A 429 34.90 0.31 10.37
C HIS A 429 33.75 -0.04 9.40
N LEU A 430 32.49 0.20 9.79
CA LEU A 430 31.32 -0.04 8.94
C LEU A 430 31.06 1.10 7.96
N VAL A 431 31.65 2.29 8.14
CA VAL A 431 31.44 3.42 7.23
C VAL A 431 31.95 3.05 5.83
N GLY A 432 31.10 3.27 4.82
CA GLY A 432 31.32 2.84 3.43
C GLY A 432 30.94 1.38 3.14
N GLN A 433 30.56 0.59 4.15
CA GLN A 433 30.07 -0.77 3.96
C GLN A 433 28.55 -0.81 3.80
N VAL A 434 28.08 -1.88 3.15
CA VAL A 434 26.65 -2.20 3.04
C VAL A 434 26.28 -3.24 4.09
N ALA A 435 25.51 -2.79 5.07
CA ALA A 435 24.91 -3.60 6.12
C ALA A 435 23.46 -3.98 5.77
N VAL A 436 22.91 -4.92 6.54
CA VAL A 436 21.50 -5.31 6.46
C VAL A 436 20.71 -4.48 7.48
N LEU A 437 19.59 -3.90 7.09
CA LEU A 437 18.69 -3.20 8.00
C LEU A 437 17.38 -3.97 8.16
N ARG A 438 17.02 -4.29 9.40
CA ARG A 438 15.78 -5.02 9.73
C ARG A 438 15.06 -4.44 10.94
N TRP A 439 13.80 -4.81 11.06
CA TRP A 439 13.00 -4.62 12.26
C TRP A 439 13.42 -5.59 13.38
N GLN A 440 13.47 -5.08 14.61
CA GLN A 440 13.67 -5.93 15.79
C GLN A 440 12.49 -6.89 16.03
N GLN A 441 12.78 -8.03 16.64
CA GLN A 441 11.79 -9.08 16.92
C GLN A 441 11.16 -8.89 18.30
N THR A 442 10.40 -7.80 18.48
CA THR A 442 9.65 -7.52 19.72
C THR A 442 8.13 -7.54 19.45
N PRO A 443 7.28 -7.79 20.47
CA PRO A 443 5.83 -7.84 20.28
C PRO A 443 5.23 -6.56 19.69
N GLY A 444 5.72 -5.38 20.10
CA GLY A 444 5.26 -4.09 19.57
C GLY A 444 5.57 -3.93 18.08
N ILE A 445 6.76 -4.35 17.65
CA ILE A 445 7.16 -4.30 16.24
C ILE A 445 6.40 -5.32 15.40
N GLN A 446 6.13 -6.51 15.93
CA GLN A 446 5.28 -7.48 15.27
C GLN A 446 3.86 -6.94 15.04
N PHE A 447 3.29 -6.24 16.03
CA PHE A 447 2.01 -5.55 15.86
C PHE A 447 2.08 -4.47 14.76
N PHE A 448 3.12 -3.62 14.78
CA PHE A 448 3.35 -2.61 13.75
C PHE A 448 3.44 -3.22 12.34
N LEU A 449 4.22 -4.28 12.17
CA LEU A 449 4.39 -4.98 10.89
C LEU A 449 3.10 -5.65 10.42
N GLN A 450 2.29 -6.22 11.33
CA GLN A 450 0.99 -6.79 10.98
C GLN A 450 0.01 -5.73 10.43
N GLN A 451 0.08 -4.49 10.90
CA GLN A 451 -0.80 -3.42 10.44
C GLN A 451 -0.37 -2.84 9.09
N THR A 452 0.94 -2.88 8.78
CA THR A 452 1.55 -2.12 7.70
C THR A 452 2.04 -2.96 6.52
N THR A 453 2.38 -4.23 6.74
CA THR A 453 2.85 -5.12 5.67
C THR A 453 1.70 -5.47 4.74
N ARG A 454 1.83 -5.14 3.45
CA ARG A 454 0.79 -5.38 2.43
C ARG A 454 1.39 -5.94 1.16
N ASP A 455 0.58 -6.67 0.41
CA ASP A 455 0.91 -6.94 -0.98
C ASP A 455 0.64 -5.68 -1.81
N VAL A 456 1.52 -5.37 -2.77
CA VAL A 456 1.46 -4.14 -3.57
C VAL A 456 1.14 -4.49 -5.01
N PHE A 457 0.04 -3.94 -5.52
CA PHE A 457 -0.43 -4.09 -6.90
C PHE A 457 -1.01 -2.77 -7.37
N PHE A 458 -0.45 -2.22 -8.45
CA PHE A 458 -0.86 -0.90 -8.91
C PHE A 458 -2.27 -0.90 -9.49
N SER A 459 -3.13 0.01 -9.01
CA SER A 459 -4.47 0.24 -9.54
C SER A 459 -4.45 1.07 -10.83
N GLU A 460 -5.58 1.17 -11.54
CA GLU A 460 -5.69 2.03 -12.73
C GLU A 460 -5.41 3.51 -12.41
N GLU A 461 -5.87 3.97 -11.25
CA GLU A 461 -5.63 5.32 -10.77
C GLU A 461 -4.14 5.55 -10.49
N THR A 462 -3.44 4.56 -9.94
CA THR A 462 -2.00 4.61 -9.73
C THR A 462 -1.30 4.75 -11.06
N GLU A 463 -1.71 3.96 -12.05
CA GLU A 463 -1.13 4.06 -13.38
C GLU A 463 -1.41 5.39 -14.07
N TYR A 464 -2.63 5.91 -13.95
CA TYR A 464 -3.00 7.22 -14.48
C TYR A 464 -2.22 8.34 -13.79
N SER A 465 -2.08 8.28 -12.47
CA SER A 465 -1.31 9.23 -11.66
C SER A 465 0.17 9.27 -12.08
N ILE A 466 0.75 8.09 -12.36
CA ILE A 466 2.11 7.98 -12.90
C ILE A 466 2.21 8.59 -14.30
N CYS A 467 1.20 8.38 -15.15
CA CYS A 467 1.12 9.07 -16.43
C CYS A 467 1.04 10.60 -16.29
N GLN A 468 0.53 11.13 -15.17
CA GLN A 468 0.51 12.56 -14.88
C GLN A 468 1.84 13.10 -14.30
N GLY A 469 2.86 12.25 -14.12
CA GLY A 469 4.17 12.65 -13.61
C GLY A 469 4.26 12.69 -12.09
N LEU A 470 3.35 12.02 -11.37
CA LEU A 470 3.50 11.80 -9.93
C LEU A 470 4.49 10.66 -9.70
N VAL A 471 5.34 10.80 -8.69
CA VAL A 471 6.30 9.76 -8.30
C VAL A 471 5.59 8.71 -7.47
N HIS A 472 5.75 7.43 -7.81
CA HIS A 472 5.15 6.27 -7.14
C HIS A 472 6.21 5.16 -6.94
N PRO A 473 5.97 4.19 -6.05
CA PRO A 473 6.93 3.16 -5.68
C PRO A 473 7.04 2.05 -6.75
N LEU A 474 7.34 2.41 -8.00
CA LEU A 474 7.35 1.52 -9.18
C LEU A 474 8.21 0.26 -9.00
N ARG A 475 9.29 0.35 -8.21
CA ARG A 475 10.24 -0.74 -8.00
C ARG A 475 9.68 -1.90 -7.16
N ILE A 476 8.57 -1.68 -6.46
CA ILE A 476 7.89 -2.67 -5.63
C ILE A 476 6.48 -3.00 -6.14
N ASP A 477 6.12 -2.61 -7.37
CA ASP A 477 4.88 -3.09 -7.98
C ASP A 477 4.92 -4.63 -8.07
N ARG A 478 3.81 -5.25 -7.68
CA ARG A 478 3.59 -6.71 -7.61
C ARG A 478 4.47 -7.45 -6.62
N TRP A 479 5.14 -6.73 -5.72
CA TRP A 479 5.79 -7.35 -4.59
C TRP A 479 4.75 -7.73 -3.54
N GLN A 480 4.87 -8.93 -3.01
CA GLN A 480 4.04 -9.41 -1.91
C GLN A 480 4.71 -9.13 -0.57
N ARG A 481 3.90 -8.94 0.48
CA ARG A 481 4.33 -8.69 1.85
C ARG A 481 5.41 -7.61 1.95
N VAL A 482 5.22 -6.51 1.24
CA VAL A 482 6.09 -5.35 1.31
C VAL A 482 6.01 -4.77 2.72
N ASP A 483 7.13 -4.78 3.43
CA ASP A 483 7.23 -4.20 4.76
C ASP A 483 7.50 -2.67 4.70
N PRO A 484 7.41 -1.94 5.83
CA PRO A 484 7.61 -0.49 5.84
C PRO A 484 9.02 0.00 5.47
N LEU A 485 10.07 -0.82 5.64
CA LEU A 485 11.43 -0.49 5.20
C LEU A 485 11.54 -0.65 3.69
N GLU A 486 10.99 -1.74 3.14
CA GLU A 486 10.94 -1.97 1.69
C GLU A 486 10.13 -0.88 0.98
N SER A 487 8.99 -0.47 1.56
CA SER A 487 8.20 0.63 0.99
C SER A 487 8.92 1.97 1.04
N LEU A 488 9.65 2.27 2.13
CA LEU A 488 10.44 3.49 2.24
C LEU A 488 11.60 3.51 1.24
N ALA A 489 12.38 2.42 1.17
CA ALA A 489 13.49 2.29 0.24
C ALA A 489 13.04 2.31 -1.23
N GLY A 490 11.90 1.69 -1.54
CA GLY A 490 11.32 1.58 -2.88
C GLY A 490 10.45 2.75 -3.34
N SER A 491 10.26 3.78 -2.50
CA SER A 491 9.32 4.89 -2.76
C SER A 491 9.65 5.74 -3.98
N ARG A 492 10.93 5.82 -4.35
CA ARG A 492 11.43 6.60 -5.49
C ARG A 492 11.99 5.70 -6.59
N PRO A 493 12.20 6.21 -7.82
CA PRO A 493 12.87 5.46 -8.89
C PRO A 493 14.32 5.03 -8.60
N TYR A 494 15.05 5.78 -7.77
CA TYR A 494 16.46 5.54 -7.46
C TYR A 494 16.67 5.25 -5.96
N ASP A 495 17.77 4.56 -5.61
CA ASP A 495 18.20 4.36 -4.23
C ASP A 495 18.89 5.63 -3.70
N ASP A 496 18.09 6.66 -3.39
CA ASP A 496 18.56 7.99 -2.99
C ASP A 496 18.03 8.45 -1.62
N VAL A 497 17.34 7.57 -0.90
CA VAL A 497 16.74 7.90 0.40
C VAL A 497 17.81 7.83 1.49
N LEU A 498 18.28 9.00 1.93
CA LEU A 498 19.17 9.15 3.08
C LEU A 498 18.35 9.23 4.36
N VAL A 499 18.74 8.44 5.35
CA VAL A 499 18.07 8.37 6.65
C VAL A 499 19.06 8.38 7.80
N MET A 500 18.60 8.82 8.95
CA MET A 500 19.21 8.52 10.24
C MET A 500 18.42 7.44 10.99
N LEU A 501 19.15 6.67 11.80
CA LEU A 501 18.60 5.57 12.59
C LEU A 501 18.65 5.92 14.08
N ASP A 502 17.56 5.61 14.79
CA ASP A 502 17.47 5.73 16.24
C ASP A 502 18.09 4.49 16.89
N GLU A 503 19.30 4.65 17.45
CA GLU A 503 20.06 3.65 18.22
C GLU A 503 19.90 2.17 17.77
N PRO A 504 20.34 1.81 16.54
CA PRO A 504 20.21 0.46 16.03
C PRO A 504 21.05 -0.54 16.85
N GLN A 505 20.49 -1.73 17.09
CA GLN A 505 21.27 -2.86 17.60
C GLN A 505 22.13 -3.45 16.48
N VAL A 506 23.44 -3.52 16.69
CA VAL A 506 24.39 -4.11 15.75
C VAL A 506 24.62 -5.58 16.08
N LYS A 507 24.51 -6.45 15.07
CA LYS A 507 24.74 -7.91 15.18
C LYS A 507 25.45 -8.41 13.93
N ASP A 508 26.18 -9.52 14.01
CA ASP A 508 26.72 -10.17 12.82
C ASP A 508 25.75 -11.20 12.27
N VAL A 509 25.64 -11.28 10.94
CA VAL A 509 24.79 -12.22 10.22
C VAL A 509 25.50 -12.80 9.00
N GLN A 510 25.02 -13.95 8.52
CA GLN A 510 25.47 -14.55 7.27
C GLN A 510 24.38 -14.37 6.21
N ILE A 511 24.73 -13.74 5.07
CA ILE A 511 23.85 -13.61 3.91
C ILE A 511 24.60 -14.14 2.68
N GLY A 512 24.02 -15.09 1.96
CA GLY A 512 24.66 -15.71 0.80
C GLY A 512 26.00 -16.40 1.08
N GLY A 513 26.28 -16.75 2.35
CA GLY A 513 27.57 -17.30 2.77
C GLY A 513 28.65 -16.25 3.09
N GLU A 514 28.32 -14.95 2.99
CA GLU A 514 29.19 -13.85 3.39
C GLU A 514 28.79 -13.30 4.77
N GLY A 515 29.79 -13.02 5.61
CA GLY A 515 29.60 -12.31 6.87
C GLY A 515 29.28 -10.84 6.63
N ARG A 516 28.16 -10.37 7.17
CA ARG A 516 27.66 -8.99 7.06
C ARG A 516 27.18 -8.51 8.42
N SER A 517 27.22 -7.20 8.66
CA SER A 517 26.58 -6.61 9.84
C SER A 517 25.09 -6.39 9.61
N LEU A 518 24.30 -6.64 10.65
CA LEU A 518 22.87 -6.39 10.77
C LEU A 518 22.64 -5.23 11.74
N LEU A 519 21.93 -4.22 11.28
CA LEU A 519 21.37 -3.14 12.08
C LEU A 519 19.88 -3.44 12.32
N ALA A 520 19.48 -3.55 13.59
CA ALA A 520 18.09 -3.85 13.96
C ALA A 520 17.45 -2.67 14.70
N ILE A 521 16.35 -2.14 14.13
CA ILE A 521 15.67 -0.91 14.60
C ILE A 521 14.28 -1.18 15.18
N THR A 522 13.80 -0.24 16.00
CA THR A 522 12.45 -0.24 16.59
C THR A 522 11.57 0.91 16.12
N ARG A 523 12.14 1.90 15.44
CA ARG A 523 11.42 3.08 14.93
C ARG A 523 11.65 3.22 13.44
N GLU A 524 10.70 3.88 12.78
CA GLU A 524 10.89 4.23 11.37
C GLU A 524 12.12 5.13 11.19
N PRO A 525 12.99 4.86 10.20
CA PRO A 525 14.10 5.75 9.88
C PRO A 525 13.64 7.17 9.52
N VAL A 526 14.35 8.18 10.02
CA VAL A 526 14.04 9.59 9.74
C VAL A 526 14.78 10.03 8.49
N GLN A 527 14.06 10.51 7.47
CA GLN A 527 14.66 11.03 6.24
C GLN A 527 15.39 12.35 6.49
N ILE A 528 16.61 12.48 5.98
CA ILE A 528 17.51 13.63 6.20
C ILE A 528 18.09 14.17 4.90
N THR A 529 18.64 15.39 4.95
CA THR A 529 19.46 16.00 3.90
C THR A 529 20.84 16.35 4.46
N GLY A 530 21.90 15.96 3.75
CA GLY A 530 23.29 16.16 4.15
C GLY A 530 23.83 15.08 5.08
N ARG A 531 25.11 15.19 5.43
CA ARG A 531 25.79 14.34 6.44
C ARG A 531 26.25 15.16 7.65
N TYR A 532 26.63 16.40 7.40
CA TYR A 532 27.17 17.32 8.39
C TYR A 532 26.42 18.64 8.37
N TYR A 533 26.52 19.39 9.46
CA TYR A 533 26.13 20.79 9.51
C TYR A 533 27.20 21.64 10.17
N ALA A 534 27.22 22.92 9.81
CA ALA A 534 27.96 23.98 10.49
C ALA A 534 27.01 25.10 10.91
N LEU A 535 27.40 25.85 11.94
CA LEU A 535 26.76 27.10 12.31
C LEU A 535 27.65 28.24 11.80
N ALA A 536 27.17 28.99 10.83
CA ALA A 536 27.99 29.99 10.14
C ALA A 536 27.18 31.23 9.72
N ARG A 537 27.90 32.31 9.44
CA ARG A 537 27.38 33.51 8.79
C ARG A 537 27.89 33.59 7.36
N LEU A 538 27.04 34.00 6.42
CA LEU A 538 27.46 34.32 5.06
C LEU A 538 27.98 35.77 5.06
N LEU A 539 29.19 35.98 4.53
CA LEU A 539 29.84 37.29 4.50
C LEU A 539 29.60 38.00 3.16
N GLU A 540 29.96 37.35 2.06
CA GLU A 540 29.89 37.92 0.72
C GLU A 540 29.83 36.80 -0.34
N PRO A 541 29.22 37.06 -1.50
CA PRO A 541 29.30 36.19 -2.67
C PRO A 541 30.71 36.26 -3.29
N VAL A 542 31.23 35.10 -3.69
CA VAL A 542 32.56 34.96 -4.30
C VAL A 542 32.50 34.06 -5.54
N ASP A 543 33.54 34.07 -6.38
CA ASP A 543 33.74 33.08 -7.43
C ASP A 543 34.34 31.77 -6.87
N ALA A 544 34.63 30.81 -7.75
CA ALA A 544 35.17 29.51 -7.35
C ALA A 544 36.58 29.61 -6.76
N GLU A 545 37.33 30.66 -7.11
CA GLU A 545 38.67 30.98 -6.64
C GLU A 545 38.66 31.82 -5.36
N GLY A 546 37.50 32.32 -4.94
CA GLY A 546 37.29 33.09 -3.71
C GLY A 546 37.41 34.60 -3.86
N LEU A 547 37.43 35.12 -5.09
CA LEU A 547 37.40 36.55 -5.34
C LEU A 547 35.96 37.07 -5.21
N PRO A 548 35.74 38.24 -4.57
CA PRO A 548 34.40 38.81 -4.45
C PRO A 548 33.73 39.06 -5.80
N LEU A 549 32.45 38.69 -5.92
CA LEU A 549 31.67 38.97 -7.12
C LEU A 549 31.25 40.45 -7.17
N PRO A 550 31.18 41.08 -8.36
CA PRO A 550 30.73 42.46 -8.49
C PRO A 550 29.27 42.60 -8.05
N ALA A 551 28.94 43.67 -7.32
CA ALA A 551 27.56 43.97 -6.92
C ALA A 551 26.58 44.19 -8.09
N SER A 552 27.09 44.38 -9.32
CA SER A 552 26.30 44.52 -10.55
C SER A 552 25.99 43.18 -11.24
N ASP A 553 26.51 42.07 -10.75
CA ASP A 553 26.21 40.75 -11.32
C ASP A 553 24.78 40.35 -10.97
N GLU A 554 23.89 40.33 -11.97
CA GLU A 554 22.49 39.93 -11.79
C GLU A 554 22.32 38.41 -11.66
N SER A 555 23.36 37.61 -11.92
CA SER A 555 23.31 36.16 -11.78
C SER A 555 23.26 35.75 -10.30
N ALA A 556 22.61 34.61 -10.02
CA ALA A 556 22.53 34.11 -8.65
C ALA A 556 23.90 33.52 -8.25
N PRO A 557 24.55 34.01 -7.19
CA PRO A 557 25.88 33.54 -6.80
C PRO A 557 25.85 32.07 -6.38
N GLU A 558 26.89 31.33 -6.78
CA GLU A 558 27.04 29.91 -6.46
C GLU A 558 27.98 29.66 -5.27
N PHE A 559 28.90 30.58 -4.98
CA PHE A 559 29.85 30.44 -3.87
C PHE A 559 29.73 31.61 -2.91
N PHE A 560 29.86 31.30 -1.63
CA PHE A 560 29.84 32.28 -0.55
C PHE A 560 31.04 32.07 0.36
N ARG A 561 31.66 33.19 0.75
CA ARG A 561 32.56 33.18 1.89
C ARG A 561 31.72 33.08 3.16
N ILE A 562 31.94 32.02 3.93
CA ILE A 562 31.28 31.80 5.22
C ILE A 562 32.27 32.01 6.37
N GLN A 563 31.75 32.45 7.50
CA GLN A 563 32.49 32.56 8.75
C GLN A 563 31.84 31.67 9.80
N HIS A 564 32.64 30.75 10.35
CA HIS A 564 32.16 29.79 11.35
C HIS A 564 31.91 30.44 12.70
N PHE A 565 30.93 29.90 13.42
CA PHE A 565 30.71 30.21 14.82
C PHE A 565 31.88 29.71 15.67
N ASN A 566 32.48 30.62 16.42
CA ASN A 566 33.56 30.31 17.34
C ASN A 566 32.99 29.95 18.71
N ARG A 567 33.20 28.70 19.11
CA ARG A 567 32.68 28.17 20.37
C ARG A 567 33.25 28.87 21.60
N ALA A 568 34.49 29.37 21.52
CA ALA A 568 35.17 30.01 22.63
C ALA A 568 34.67 31.44 22.88
N THR A 569 34.50 32.23 21.81
CA THR A 569 34.06 33.64 21.90
C THR A 569 32.55 33.79 21.85
N ARG A 570 31.83 32.74 21.41
CA ARG A 570 30.37 32.73 21.19
C ARG A 570 29.92 33.71 20.11
N GLN A 571 30.80 34.01 19.15
CA GLN A 571 30.57 34.96 18.06
C GLN A 571 30.92 34.33 16.70
N PHE A 572 30.50 34.97 15.60
CA PHE A 572 30.96 34.62 14.25
C PHE A 572 32.31 35.27 13.96
N ASP A 573 33.35 34.88 14.69
CA ASP A 573 34.74 35.31 14.48
C ASP A 573 35.70 34.12 14.26
N GLY A 574 35.13 32.94 13.96
CA GLY A 574 35.89 31.74 13.67
C GLY A 574 36.55 31.75 12.29
N PRO A 575 37.18 30.63 11.91
CA PRO A 575 37.78 30.46 10.58
C PRO A 575 36.77 30.75 9.46
N THR A 576 37.28 31.28 8.35
CA THR A 576 36.49 31.48 7.14
C THR A 576 36.81 30.42 6.10
N GLU A 577 35.82 30.05 5.30
CA GLU A 577 36.02 29.19 4.13
C GLU A 577 35.01 29.51 3.03
N ILE A 578 35.16 28.88 1.87
CA ILE A 578 34.26 29.03 0.73
C ILE A 578 33.32 27.84 0.70
N ALA A 579 32.03 28.10 0.83
CA ALA A 579 30.98 27.10 0.70
C ALA A 579 30.25 27.27 -0.64
N ARG A 580 29.90 26.13 -1.26
CA ARG A 580 29.14 26.09 -2.51
C ARG A 580 27.66 25.98 -2.22
N PHE A 581 26.86 26.83 -2.83
CA PHE A 581 25.41 26.83 -2.84
C PHE A 581 24.94 26.58 -4.27
N PRO A 582 24.79 25.31 -4.70
CA PRO A 582 24.49 25.00 -6.10
C PRO A 582 23.22 25.72 -6.59
N PRO A 583 23.17 26.14 -7.86
CA PRO A 583 21.95 26.67 -8.46
C PRO A 583 20.92 25.53 -8.56
N VAL A 584 19.74 25.74 -7.97
CA VAL A 584 18.70 24.70 -7.90
C VAL A 584 17.91 24.62 -9.20
N ILE A 585 17.42 23.43 -9.50
CA ILE A 585 16.64 23.17 -10.72
C ILE A 585 15.19 23.65 -10.52
N PRO A 586 14.63 24.47 -11.43
CA PRO A 586 13.24 24.88 -11.39
C PRO A 586 12.25 23.72 -11.55
N ASP A 587 11.08 23.87 -10.93
CA ASP A 587 9.96 22.94 -11.04
C ASP A 587 9.29 22.98 -12.44
N ALA A 588 8.21 22.21 -12.63
CA ALA A 588 7.43 22.20 -13.86
C ALA A 588 6.80 23.56 -14.22
N ASN A 589 6.66 24.49 -13.26
CA ASN A 589 6.17 25.85 -13.44
C ASN A 589 7.31 26.87 -13.62
N ASN A 590 8.55 26.40 -13.79
CA ASN A 590 9.78 27.21 -13.85
C ASN A 590 10.05 28.02 -12.57
N LEU A 591 9.55 27.58 -11.42
CA LEU A 591 9.85 28.16 -10.12
C LEU A 591 10.98 27.38 -9.44
N PRO A 592 12.16 27.97 -9.19
CA PRO A 592 13.21 27.31 -8.40
C PRO A 592 12.82 27.27 -6.91
N PRO A 593 12.98 26.13 -6.20
CA PRO A 593 12.55 25.99 -4.80
C PRO A 593 13.31 26.87 -3.78
N ALA A 594 14.51 27.34 -4.13
CA ALA A 594 15.32 28.24 -3.33
C ALA A 594 16.04 29.28 -4.22
N GLY A 595 16.44 30.41 -3.61
CA GLY A 595 17.21 31.47 -4.28
C GLY A 595 18.46 31.85 -3.48
N ASN A 596 19.52 32.23 -4.19
CA ASN A 596 20.81 32.64 -3.60
C ASN A 596 21.04 34.15 -3.62
N ARG A 597 20.33 34.89 -4.48
CA ARG A 597 20.51 36.34 -4.61
C ARG A 597 20.23 37.02 -3.26
N GLY A 598 21.15 37.83 -2.76
CA GLY A 598 20.98 38.55 -1.50
C GLY A 598 20.86 37.67 -0.25
N LEU A 599 21.24 36.38 -0.32
CA LEU A 599 21.11 35.44 0.80
C LEU A 599 21.96 35.88 2.01
N GLU A 600 23.12 36.47 1.78
CA GLU A 600 24.01 37.07 2.78
C GLU A 600 23.39 38.28 3.49
N LEU A 601 22.41 38.94 2.86
CA LEU A 601 21.67 40.08 3.41
C LEU A 601 20.32 39.68 4.02
N SER A 602 19.96 38.39 3.94
CA SER A 602 18.66 37.88 4.36
C SER A 602 18.39 38.18 5.85
N PRO A 603 17.26 38.82 6.19
CA PRO A 603 16.94 39.15 7.58
C PRO A 603 16.88 37.95 8.52
N ALA A 604 16.37 36.82 8.05
CA ALA A 604 16.32 35.57 8.82
C ALA A 604 17.73 35.04 9.18
N GLY A 605 18.74 35.42 8.42
CA GLY A 605 20.13 35.02 8.59
C GLY A 605 20.95 35.88 9.54
N ARG A 606 20.36 36.91 10.16
CA ARG A 606 21.09 37.88 10.99
C ARG A 606 21.86 37.24 12.14
N ASP A 607 21.27 36.24 12.78
CA ASP A 607 21.86 35.48 13.89
C ASP A 607 22.66 34.25 13.42
N GLY A 608 22.86 34.14 12.10
CA GLY A 608 23.54 33.04 11.43
C GLY A 608 22.60 31.92 10.96
N TRP A 609 23.21 30.97 10.26
CA TRP A 609 22.56 29.86 9.60
C TRP A 609 23.16 28.54 10.07
N TYR A 610 22.31 27.55 10.28
CA TYR A 610 22.73 26.16 10.20
C TYR A 610 22.81 25.77 8.72
N LEU A 611 24.00 25.38 8.26
CA LEU A 611 24.28 24.98 6.88
C LEU A 611 24.50 23.46 6.86
N TYR A 612 23.58 22.73 6.24
CA TYR A 612 23.63 21.26 6.15
C TYR A 612 24.13 20.83 4.79
N GLY A 613 24.99 19.81 4.76
CA GLY A 613 25.59 19.35 3.51
C GLY A 613 26.68 18.30 3.69
N ALA A 614 27.53 18.20 2.68
CA ALA A 614 28.72 17.37 2.68
C ALA A 614 29.74 17.93 1.67
N LYS A 615 30.98 17.44 1.75
CA LYS A 615 32.01 17.79 0.77
C LYS A 615 31.81 17.05 -0.54
N ASP A 616 32.06 17.75 -1.64
CA ASP A 616 32.19 17.15 -2.97
C ASP A 616 33.57 16.50 -3.17
N ALA A 617 33.80 15.90 -4.33
CA ALA A 617 35.08 15.28 -4.68
C ALA A 617 36.27 16.28 -4.71
N ALA A 618 36.00 17.57 -4.87
CA ALA A 618 37.02 18.62 -4.80
C ALA A 618 37.30 19.09 -3.36
N GLY A 619 36.65 18.49 -2.35
CA GLY A 619 36.80 18.83 -0.95
C GLY A 619 36.06 20.09 -0.53
N ARG A 620 35.20 20.67 -1.39
CA ARG A 620 34.42 21.87 -1.08
C ARG A 620 33.12 21.49 -0.38
N PHE A 621 32.76 22.20 0.70
CA PHE A 621 31.49 21.97 1.39
C PHE A 621 30.33 22.50 0.54
N VAL A 622 29.42 21.61 0.17
CA VAL A 622 28.24 21.93 -0.65
C VAL A 622 27.01 21.97 0.24
N VAL A 623 26.35 23.12 0.29
CA VAL A 623 25.18 23.37 1.12
C VAL A 623 23.92 22.89 0.43
N GLN A 624 23.33 21.83 0.99
CA GLN A 624 22.13 21.18 0.51
C GLN A 624 20.87 21.67 1.22
N ALA A 625 20.97 22.04 2.50
CA ALA A 625 19.86 22.62 3.27
C ALA A 625 20.33 23.75 4.20
N ILE A 626 19.43 24.68 4.54
CA ILE A 626 19.70 25.78 5.46
C ILE A 626 18.60 25.92 6.51
N ALA A 627 18.94 26.35 7.72
CA ALA A 627 17.96 26.72 8.75
C ALA A 627 18.36 28.04 9.45
N PRO A 628 17.43 29.00 9.62
CA PRO A 628 17.68 30.21 10.40
C PRO A 628 17.95 29.86 11.86
N ARG A 629 19.09 30.27 12.41
CA ARG A 629 19.43 29.97 13.81
C ARG A 629 18.39 30.54 14.78
N ALA A 630 17.93 31.77 14.54
CA ALA A 630 16.96 32.47 15.39
C ALA A 630 15.65 31.69 15.58
N LEU A 631 15.19 30.98 14.54
CA LEU A 631 13.92 30.26 14.57
C LEU A 631 13.94 29.07 15.55
N LEU A 632 15.05 28.33 15.60
CA LEU A 632 15.12 27.07 16.35
C LEU A 632 15.48 27.25 17.82
N ARG A 633 15.95 28.45 18.22
CA ARG A 633 16.34 28.74 19.60
C ARG A 633 15.11 28.83 20.51
N LEU A 634 15.29 28.44 21.76
CA LEU A 634 14.28 28.64 22.82
C LEU A 634 14.30 30.10 23.32
N GLN A 635 14.19 31.06 22.39
CA GLN A 635 14.12 32.50 22.66
C GLN A 635 12.96 33.08 21.82
N PRO A 636 11.78 33.30 22.40
CA PRO A 636 10.64 33.80 21.65
C PRO A 636 10.79 35.31 21.43
N ASP A 637 10.44 35.79 20.23
CA ASP A 637 10.39 37.22 19.93
C ASP A 637 9.28 37.92 20.73
N GLN A 638 8.20 37.17 21.00
CA GLN A 638 7.04 37.66 21.74
C GLN A 638 6.48 36.56 22.66
N THR A 639 6.03 36.95 23.85
CA THR A 639 5.26 36.08 24.74
C THR A 639 3.87 36.67 24.96
N ILE A 640 2.82 35.85 24.82
CA ILE A 640 1.42 36.22 25.07
C ILE A 640 0.93 35.43 26.28
N GLY A 641 0.71 36.14 27.39
CA GLY A 641 0.34 35.55 28.68
C GLY A 641 -1.16 35.35 28.87
N ASP A 642 -1.99 36.28 28.36
CA ASP A 642 -3.45 36.22 28.51
C ASP A 642 -4.06 35.18 27.57
N ARG A 643 -4.94 34.34 28.13
CA ARG A 643 -5.57 33.24 27.39
C ARG A 643 -6.47 33.72 26.24
N ARG A 644 -7.16 34.85 26.39
CA ARG A 644 -8.04 35.39 25.32
C ARG A 644 -7.21 35.95 24.18
N GLU A 645 -6.15 36.68 24.50
CA GLU A 645 -5.18 37.18 23.52
C GLU A 645 -4.49 36.04 22.78
N ALA A 646 -4.02 35.01 23.49
CA ALA A 646 -3.42 33.83 22.89
C ALA A 646 -4.42 33.10 21.95
N GLY A 647 -5.68 32.99 22.37
CA GLY A 647 -6.75 32.44 21.53
C GLY A 647 -7.08 33.28 20.29
N GLN A 648 -6.98 34.61 20.38
CA GLN A 648 -7.13 35.51 19.23
C GLN A 648 -5.95 35.42 18.27
N PHE A 649 -4.72 35.34 18.80
CA PHE A 649 -3.51 35.16 18.01
C PHE A 649 -3.58 33.86 17.19
N LEU A 650 -3.94 32.74 17.81
CA LEU A 650 -4.14 31.46 17.11
C LEU A 650 -5.16 31.56 15.96
N ARG A 651 -6.25 32.32 16.17
CA ARG A 651 -7.35 32.44 15.19
C ARG A 651 -6.99 33.37 14.02
N ARG A 652 -6.29 34.48 14.29
CA ARG A 652 -6.05 35.55 13.31
C ARG A 652 -4.57 35.92 13.20
N GLY A 653 -3.94 36.26 14.32
CA GLY A 653 -2.59 36.85 14.37
C GLY A 653 -1.47 36.03 13.72
N ILE A 654 -1.61 34.69 13.64
CA ILE A 654 -0.64 33.85 12.90
C ILE A 654 -0.54 34.27 11.43
N TRP A 655 -1.68 34.42 10.75
CA TRP A 655 -1.73 34.63 9.30
C TRP A 655 -2.02 36.08 8.91
N GLU A 656 -2.26 36.94 9.89
CA GLU A 656 -2.41 38.39 9.72
C GLU A 656 -1.07 39.00 9.29
N ASP A 657 -1.13 39.94 8.34
CA ASP A 657 0.03 40.65 7.80
C ASP A 657 1.18 39.76 7.28
N ILE A 658 0.88 38.55 6.82
CA ILE A 658 1.91 37.59 6.38
C ILE A 658 2.83 38.12 5.26
N ALA A 659 2.34 39.06 4.45
CA ALA A 659 3.16 39.75 3.46
C ALA A 659 4.34 40.53 4.09
N THR A 660 4.17 41.06 5.31
CA THR A 660 5.22 41.76 6.05
C THR A 660 6.27 40.82 6.63
N LEU A 661 5.90 39.56 6.87
CA LEU A 661 6.82 38.53 7.36
C LEU A 661 7.70 37.93 6.25
N LYS A 662 7.46 38.27 4.98
CA LYS A 662 8.24 37.74 3.86
C LYS A 662 9.74 37.97 4.06
N GLY A 663 10.54 36.93 3.83
CA GLY A 663 12.00 36.91 4.05
C GLY A 663 12.42 36.84 5.52
N ASN A 664 11.48 36.78 6.46
CA ASN A 664 11.72 36.79 7.91
C ASN A 664 11.19 35.53 8.60
N VAL A 665 11.59 35.38 9.85
CA VAL A 665 11.09 34.39 10.80
C VAL A 665 10.44 35.10 11.99
N ARG A 666 9.53 34.41 12.67
CA ARG A 666 8.90 34.90 13.92
C ARG A 666 8.65 33.73 14.88
N SER A 667 8.92 33.97 16.15
CA SER A 667 8.83 33.00 17.24
C SER A 667 7.94 33.59 18.35
N THR A 668 6.83 32.93 18.68
CA THR A 668 5.87 33.45 19.68
C THR A 668 5.48 32.38 20.68
N LEU A 669 5.67 32.65 21.97
CA LEU A 669 5.28 31.76 23.06
C LEU A 669 3.90 32.15 23.60
N LEU A 670 2.95 31.21 23.54
CA LEU A 670 1.62 31.36 24.11
C LEU A 670 1.55 30.61 25.44
N LEU A 671 1.18 31.33 26.49
CA LEU A 671 0.99 30.78 27.82
C LEU A 671 -0.50 30.77 28.18
N ASN A 672 -0.83 29.95 29.17
CA ASN A 672 -2.12 30.01 29.84
C ASN A 672 -1.91 30.47 31.28
N ALA A 673 -1.59 31.76 31.47
CA ALA A 673 -1.67 32.33 32.80
C ALA A 673 -3.15 32.40 33.18
N LEU A 674 -3.57 31.59 34.15
CA LEU A 674 -4.83 31.84 34.84
C LEU A 674 -4.69 33.24 35.46
N ASN A 675 -5.54 34.17 35.04
CA ASN A 675 -5.59 35.54 35.56
C ASN A 675 -5.35 35.54 37.08
N GLU A 676 -4.40 36.36 37.54
CA GLU A 676 -4.05 36.60 38.95
C GLU A 676 -5.25 37.10 39.81
N ASN A 677 -6.44 37.27 39.23
CA ASN A 677 -7.67 37.68 39.92
C ASN A 677 -8.32 36.59 40.80
N LEU A 678 -7.64 35.48 41.08
CA LEU A 678 -8.04 34.57 42.17
C LEU A 678 -7.51 35.03 43.54
N ALA A 679 -6.63 36.04 43.59
CA ALA A 679 -6.19 36.65 44.85
C ALA A 679 -7.29 37.50 45.53
N ASP A 680 -8.37 37.88 44.82
CA ASP A 680 -9.44 38.75 45.33
C ASP A 680 -10.82 38.05 45.46
N SER A 681 -10.89 36.72 45.38
CA SER A 681 -12.15 36.00 45.66
C SER A 681 -12.29 35.75 47.17
N PRO A 682 -13.32 36.29 47.86
CA PRO A 682 -13.49 36.14 49.32
C PRO A 682 -13.74 34.70 49.80
N ASN A 683 -13.83 33.72 48.90
CA ASN A 683 -14.23 32.34 49.16
C ASN A 683 -13.22 31.28 48.65
N ALA A 684 -11.98 31.65 48.34
CA ALA A 684 -10.94 30.66 48.02
C ALA A 684 -10.46 29.96 49.31
N PRO A 685 -10.47 28.61 49.39
CA PRO A 685 -9.87 27.88 50.51
C PRO A 685 -8.38 28.24 50.64
N PRO A 686 -7.85 28.47 51.86
CA PRO A 686 -6.48 28.93 52.08
C PRO A 686 -5.38 27.94 51.63
N ASP A 687 -5.74 26.72 51.22
CA ASP A 687 -4.81 25.65 50.84
C ASP A 687 -5.01 25.10 49.41
N ALA A 688 -5.66 25.86 48.51
CA ALA A 688 -5.69 25.46 47.10
C ALA A 688 -4.27 25.62 46.50
N PRO A 689 -3.60 24.54 46.05
CA PRO A 689 -2.28 24.66 45.44
C PRO A 689 -2.39 25.57 44.23
N ALA A 690 -1.53 26.59 44.18
CA ALA A 690 -1.32 27.40 42.98
C ALA A 690 -1.12 26.44 41.79
N PRO A 691 -1.72 26.69 40.62
CA PRO A 691 -1.49 25.86 39.44
C PRO A 691 0.03 25.80 39.23
N ALA A 692 0.58 24.59 39.34
CA ALA A 692 1.99 24.34 39.23
C ALA A 692 2.53 25.00 37.96
N ASN A 693 3.56 25.83 38.11
CA ASN A 693 4.35 26.35 37.01
C ASN A 693 4.65 25.18 36.05
N ALA A 694 4.04 25.18 34.86
CA ALA A 694 4.35 24.15 33.87
C ALA A 694 5.88 24.17 33.65
N PRO A 695 6.55 23.00 33.71
CA PRO A 695 7.99 22.94 33.67
C PRO A 695 8.49 23.60 32.37
N PRO A 696 9.54 24.43 32.44
CA PRO A 696 10.08 25.10 31.26
C PRO A 696 10.50 24.07 30.21
N PHE A 697 10.57 24.49 28.94
CA PHE A 697 11.20 23.72 27.86
C PHE A 697 12.67 23.43 28.22
N ALA A 698 12.91 22.33 28.92
CA ALA A 698 14.21 21.88 29.36
C ALA A 698 14.76 20.83 28.39
N GLU A 699 16.07 20.58 28.41
CA GLU A 699 16.71 19.54 27.62
C GLU A 699 16.02 18.17 27.81
N GLY A 700 15.70 17.50 26.71
CA GLY A 700 14.92 16.25 26.68
C GLY A 700 13.40 16.44 26.71
N SER A 701 12.89 17.65 26.91
CA SER A 701 11.45 17.93 26.82
C SER A 701 10.95 17.70 25.39
N ARG A 702 9.76 17.11 25.27
CA ARG A 702 9.11 16.85 23.99
C ARG A 702 7.85 17.70 23.85
N ALA A 703 7.53 18.08 22.62
CA ALA A 703 6.32 18.78 22.26
C ALA A 703 5.67 18.14 21.02
N LEU A 704 4.35 18.15 20.98
CA LEU A 704 3.59 17.79 19.78
C LEU A 704 3.71 18.93 18.78
N VAL A 705 4.13 18.62 17.55
CA VAL A 705 4.15 19.61 16.46
C VAL A 705 2.87 19.49 15.67
N ILE A 706 2.24 20.62 15.39
CA ILE A 706 1.22 20.75 14.33
C ILE A 706 1.81 21.66 13.26
N HIS A 707 2.03 21.10 12.09
CA HIS A 707 2.59 21.78 10.93
C HIS A 707 1.49 22.25 9.99
N LEU A 708 1.59 23.51 9.54
CA LEU A 708 0.71 24.10 8.54
C LEU A 708 1.52 24.98 7.58
N TYR A 709 1.32 24.82 6.27
CA TYR A 709 1.84 25.77 5.28
C TYR A 709 0.76 26.37 4.39
N GLY A 710 1.06 27.56 3.84
CA GLY A 710 0.28 28.28 2.84
C GLY A 710 0.82 28.17 1.42
N GLY A 711 0.23 28.98 0.55
CA GLY A 711 0.43 28.91 -0.90
C GLY A 711 1.46 29.89 -1.45
N ILE A 712 1.75 29.66 -2.73
CA ILE A 712 2.66 30.49 -3.53
C ILE A 712 1.82 31.39 -4.44
N GLY A 713 1.80 32.69 -4.16
CA GLY A 713 1.17 33.73 -4.97
C GLY A 713 2.21 34.55 -5.74
N GLY A 714 1.80 35.74 -6.21
CA GLY A 714 2.68 36.64 -6.97
C GLY A 714 2.62 36.40 -8.48
N ALA A 715 3.64 36.86 -9.21
CA ALA A 715 3.73 36.67 -10.66
C ALA A 715 3.92 35.20 -11.05
N MET A 716 4.56 34.42 -10.16
CA MET A 716 4.78 32.98 -10.30
C MET A 716 3.83 32.18 -9.40
N ALA A 717 2.57 32.61 -9.28
CA ALA A 717 1.58 31.94 -8.44
C ALA A 717 1.32 30.50 -8.89
N GLU A 718 1.23 29.58 -7.94
CA GLU A 718 0.84 28.19 -8.23
C GLU A 718 -0.62 28.11 -8.66
N PRO A 719 -1.01 27.18 -9.56
CA PRO A 719 -2.38 27.09 -10.07
C PRO A 719 -3.44 27.01 -8.96
N GLN A 720 -3.14 26.30 -7.87
CA GLN A 720 -4.04 26.11 -6.72
C GLN A 720 -4.29 27.41 -5.94
N ALA A 721 -3.36 28.37 -5.98
CA ALA A 721 -3.50 29.66 -5.29
C ALA A 721 -4.32 30.69 -6.10
N GLN A 722 -4.69 30.39 -7.34
CA GLN A 722 -5.52 31.26 -8.18
C GLN A 722 -7.02 31.11 -7.90
N GLY A 723 -7.42 30.05 -7.20
CA GLY A 723 -8.81 29.81 -6.80
C GLY A 723 -9.27 30.65 -5.60
N PRO A 724 -10.58 30.71 -5.31
CA PRO A 724 -11.11 31.46 -4.17
C PRO A 724 -10.76 30.83 -2.81
N LEU A 725 -10.32 29.57 -2.80
CA LEU A 725 -9.98 28.80 -1.61
C LEU A 725 -8.59 28.17 -1.77
N TYR A 726 -7.76 28.30 -0.74
CA TYR A 726 -6.47 27.64 -0.63
C TYR A 726 -6.42 26.83 0.66
N PHE A 727 -6.35 25.50 0.55
CA PHE A 727 -6.47 24.61 1.71
C PHE A 727 -5.20 24.58 2.58
N GLY A 728 -4.01 24.66 1.97
CA GLY A 728 -2.75 24.40 2.65
C GLY A 728 -2.50 22.90 2.89
N HIS A 729 -1.53 22.61 3.74
CA HIS A 729 -1.16 21.25 4.13
C HIS A 729 -1.08 21.11 5.65
N PHE A 730 -1.42 19.94 6.17
CA PHE A 730 -1.44 19.65 7.61
C PHE A 730 -0.62 18.39 7.90
N ALA A 731 0.22 18.43 8.92
CA ALA A 731 0.90 17.25 9.45
C ALA A 731 1.12 17.36 10.96
N TYR A 732 1.26 16.21 11.62
CA TYR A 732 1.80 16.16 12.98
C TYR A 732 3.31 15.91 12.97
N GLY A 733 3.96 16.19 14.08
CA GLY A 733 5.37 15.91 14.30
C GLY A 733 5.71 15.87 15.78
N VAL A 734 7.01 15.76 16.06
CA VAL A 734 7.58 15.83 17.40
C VAL A 734 8.71 16.84 17.37
N ALA A 735 8.70 17.76 18.34
CA ALA A 735 9.84 18.60 18.65
C ALA A 735 10.48 18.11 19.94
N THR A 736 11.79 17.96 19.95
CA THR A 736 12.58 17.62 21.13
C THR A 736 13.53 18.77 21.44
N VAL A 737 13.58 19.19 22.69
CA VAL A 737 14.56 20.19 23.13
C VAL A 737 15.91 19.49 23.28
N VAL A 738 16.88 19.86 22.45
CA VAL A 738 18.24 19.30 22.45
C VAL A 738 19.27 20.40 22.67
N ARG A 739 20.43 20.03 23.19
CA ARG A 739 21.58 20.91 23.28
C ARG A 739 22.40 20.85 21.99
N GLU A 740 22.43 21.95 21.25
CA GLU A 740 23.21 22.05 20.03
C GLU A 740 24.71 22.23 20.37
N PRO A 741 25.61 21.34 19.91
CA PRO A 741 26.99 21.27 20.38
C PRO A 741 27.98 22.30 19.79
N LEU A 742 27.65 23.05 18.74
CA LEU A 742 28.49 24.14 18.21
C LEU A 742 28.33 25.40 19.05
N ALA A 743 27.09 25.79 19.31
CA ALA A 743 26.71 26.97 20.07
C ALA A 743 26.28 26.65 21.50
N ASP A 744 26.45 25.42 22.01
CA ASP A 744 26.09 24.99 23.38
C ASP A 744 24.85 25.72 23.92
N GLU A 745 23.75 25.59 23.18
CA GLU A 745 22.47 26.24 23.46
C GLU A 745 21.32 25.27 23.20
N LEU A 746 20.19 25.49 23.88
CA LEU A 746 19.01 24.68 23.67
C LEU A 746 18.27 25.13 22.41
N ILE A 747 17.94 24.16 21.56
CA ILE A 747 17.16 24.35 20.33
C ILE A 747 16.03 23.31 20.23
N PHE A 748 15.06 23.58 19.37
CA PHE A 748 14.09 22.58 18.92
C PHE A 748 14.67 21.74 17.78
N ASP A 749 14.79 20.44 18.01
CA ASP A 749 14.97 19.43 16.96
C ASP A 749 13.59 18.90 16.55
N ILE A 750 13.21 19.12 15.29
CA ILE A 750 11.83 18.94 14.81
C ILE A 750 11.78 17.85 13.75
N HIS A 751 10.96 16.83 13.98
CA HIS A 751 10.66 15.77 13.03
C HIS A 751 9.17 15.78 12.67
N TYR A 752 8.87 15.80 11.38
CA TYR A 752 7.51 15.75 10.86
C TYR A 752 7.13 14.32 10.49
N HIS A 753 5.91 13.91 10.83
CA HIS A 753 5.28 12.69 10.30
C HIS A 753 4.34 13.07 9.16
N GLN A 754 4.88 13.08 7.95
CA GLN A 754 4.20 13.57 6.77
C GLN A 754 3.24 12.51 6.21
N VAL A 755 1.95 12.64 6.52
CA VAL A 755 0.86 11.93 5.83
C VAL A 755 0.62 12.62 4.49
N TYR A 756 1.55 12.39 3.55
CA TYR A 756 1.65 13.13 2.30
C TYR A 756 1.35 12.20 1.11
N THR A 757 0.40 12.59 0.27
CA THR A 757 0.05 11.82 -0.94
C THR A 757 1.18 11.85 -1.96
N HIS A 758 1.17 10.89 -2.89
CA HIS A 758 2.12 10.88 -4.00
C HIS A 758 2.07 12.20 -4.76
N ASN A 759 3.24 12.70 -5.18
CA ASN A 759 3.42 14.06 -5.69
C ASN A 759 4.55 14.13 -6.72
N THR A 760 4.63 15.24 -7.44
CA THR A 760 5.61 15.46 -8.50
C THR A 760 7.03 15.66 -7.97
N ASP A 761 7.20 16.21 -6.76
CA ASP A 761 8.51 16.51 -6.15
C ASP A 761 9.18 15.28 -5.50
N GLY A 762 8.43 14.17 -5.38
CA GLY A 762 8.92 12.93 -4.77
C GLY A 762 9.03 13.01 -3.24
N VAL A 763 8.25 13.87 -2.56
CA VAL A 763 8.13 13.84 -1.10
C VAL A 763 7.54 12.49 -0.68
N ILE A 764 8.24 11.76 0.20
CA ILE A 764 7.85 10.43 0.64
C ILE A 764 7.09 10.54 1.97
N ALA A 765 5.90 9.93 2.06
CA ALA A 765 5.19 9.83 3.31
C ALA A 765 6.02 9.06 4.36
N GLY A 766 6.15 9.60 5.56
CA GLY A 766 6.98 9.01 6.61
C GLY A 766 7.51 10.08 7.55
N THR A 767 8.55 9.73 8.29
CA THR A 767 9.23 10.67 9.19
C THR A 767 10.32 11.44 8.46
N LEU A 768 10.28 12.77 8.49
CA LEU A 768 11.25 13.67 7.85
C LEU A 768 11.77 14.69 8.85
N SER A 769 13.07 14.91 8.87
CA SER A 769 13.67 15.96 9.69
C SER A 769 13.35 17.37 9.15
N TRP A 770 13.47 18.38 10.01
CA TRP A 770 13.20 19.78 9.64
C TRP A 770 13.99 20.22 8.41
N GLN A 771 15.29 19.93 8.39
CA GLN A 771 16.19 20.27 7.29
C GLN A 771 15.85 19.52 6.00
N ARG A 772 15.23 18.35 6.07
CA ARG A 772 14.80 17.61 4.88
C ARG A 772 13.50 18.18 4.30
N PHE A 773 12.52 18.43 5.15
CA PHE A 773 11.18 18.81 4.69
C PHE A 773 11.05 20.32 4.42
N LEU A 774 11.66 21.17 5.24
CA LEU A 774 11.64 22.62 5.05
C LEU A 774 12.95 23.15 4.49
N GLY A 775 14.07 22.84 5.15
CA GLY A 775 15.35 23.51 4.89
C GLY A 775 16.06 23.13 3.58
N ASP A 776 15.70 22.01 2.96
CA ASP A 776 16.34 21.51 1.74
C ASP A 776 16.14 22.50 0.59
N ARG A 777 17.23 22.88 -0.06
CA ARG A 777 17.21 23.94 -1.08
C ARG A 777 16.56 23.47 -2.39
N GLN A 778 16.56 22.17 -2.69
CA GLN A 778 15.96 21.61 -3.90
C GLN A 778 14.59 20.98 -3.66
N PHE A 779 14.42 20.28 -2.53
CA PHE A 779 13.22 19.50 -2.22
C PHE A 779 12.37 20.10 -1.09
N GLY A 780 12.87 21.11 -0.38
CA GLY A 780 12.22 21.72 0.77
C GLY A 780 11.39 22.96 0.42
N TRP A 781 10.62 23.42 1.40
CA TRP A 781 9.61 24.48 1.22
C TRP A 781 9.99 25.86 1.75
N LEU A 782 11.11 26.00 2.49
CA LEU A 782 11.48 27.22 3.22
C LEU A 782 11.49 28.48 2.34
N GLY A 783 12.04 28.37 1.13
CA GLY A 783 12.23 29.50 0.21
C GLY A 783 10.98 29.95 -0.54
N VAL A 784 9.92 29.14 -0.55
CA VAL A 784 8.76 29.35 -1.43
C VAL A 784 7.43 29.44 -0.71
N ARG A 785 7.28 28.81 0.46
CA ARG A 785 6.00 28.77 1.18
C ARG A 785 6.06 29.53 2.52
N PRO A 786 4.94 30.15 2.93
CA PRO A 786 4.75 30.51 4.33
C PRO A 786 4.40 29.28 5.17
N VAL A 787 5.02 29.15 6.34
CA VAL A 787 4.87 28.01 7.24
C VAL A 787 4.61 28.48 8.68
N CYS A 788 3.79 27.72 9.39
CA CYS A 788 3.54 27.83 10.81
C CYS A 788 3.63 26.45 11.47
N ASP A 789 4.54 26.29 12.43
CA ASP A 789 4.66 25.12 13.29
C ASP A 789 4.23 25.48 14.71
N LEU A 790 3.27 24.75 15.28
CA LEU A 790 2.83 24.91 16.66
C LEU A 790 3.39 23.77 17.50
N LEU A 791 4.28 24.09 18.44
CA LEU A 791 4.94 23.16 19.34
C LEU A 791 4.20 23.20 20.68
N ILE A 792 3.37 22.19 20.91
CA ILE A 792 2.48 22.10 22.06
C ILE A 792 3.16 21.24 23.13
N GLN A 793 3.56 21.85 24.23
CA GLN A 793 4.01 21.16 25.42
C GLN A 793 2.85 21.02 26.41
N TYR A 794 2.48 19.77 26.69
CA TYR A 794 1.41 19.45 27.61
C TYR A 794 1.78 18.17 28.34
N ASP A 795 2.25 18.30 29.57
CA ASP A 795 2.89 17.22 30.33
C ASP A 795 2.09 15.89 30.35
N PRO A 796 0.75 15.88 30.57
CA PRO A 796 -0.06 14.67 30.49
C PRO A 796 0.04 13.93 29.15
N PHE A 797 0.32 14.64 28.06
CA PHE A 797 0.39 14.08 26.71
C PHE A 797 1.83 13.84 26.23
N THR A 798 2.74 14.77 26.52
CA THR A 798 4.09 14.82 25.94
C THR A 798 5.15 14.09 26.76
N SER A 799 4.95 13.94 28.07
CA SER A 799 5.89 13.26 28.95
C SER A 799 5.49 11.77 29.13
N PRO A 800 6.43 10.85 29.40
CA PRO A 800 6.09 9.47 29.73
C PRO A 800 5.47 9.35 31.13
N PHE A 801 4.54 8.41 31.30
CA PHE A 801 4.13 7.84 32.58
C PHE A 801 5.07 6.68 32.90
N ASP A 802 5.35 6.46 34.18
CA ASP A 802 6.22 5.37 34.66
C ASP A 802 5.39 4.33 35.41
N PHE A 803 4.99 3.27 34.71
CA PHE A 803 4.19 2.19 35.28
C PHE A 803 5.11 1.09 35.84
N GLY A 804 5.69 1.34 37.01
CA GLY A 804 6.55 0.36 37.70
C GLY A 804 7.84 0.02 36.92
N GLY A 805 8.46 1.02 36.28
CA GLY A 805 9.66 0.89 35.46
C GLY A 805 9.38 0.86 33.95
N VAL A 806 8.13 0.71 33.53
CA VAL A 806 7.74 0.77 32.11
C VAL A 806 7.30 2.18 31.75
N LYS A 807 8.11 2.87 30.95
CA LYS A 807 7.79 4.21 30.46
C LYS A 807 6.88 4.16 29.24
N ALA A 808 5.75 4.87 29.28
CA ALA A 808 4.83 4.98 28.15
C ALA A 808 4.24 6.39 28.06
N SER A 809 4.21 7.00 26.87
CA SER A 809 3.62 8.33 26.66
C SER A 809 2.49 8.28 25.62
N ALA A 810 1.49 9.16 25.75
CA ALA A 810 0.44 9.30 24.75
C ALA A 810 0.99 9.77 23.40
N LEU A 811 2.03 10.61 23.44
CA LEU A 811 2.76 11.06 22.25
C LEU A 811 3.38 9.88 21.48
N ASP A 812 4.00 8.90 22.15
CA ASP A 812 4.55 7.72 21.46
C ASP A 812 3.48 6.83 20.85
N GLY A 813 2.31 6.74 21.51
CA GLY A 813 1.13 6.10 20.95
C GLY A 813 0.65 6.79 19.67
N LEU A 814 0.62 8.13 19.66
CA LEU A 814 0.32 8.93 18.46
C LEU A 814 1.34 8.68 17.36
N VAL A 815 2.64 8.76 17.68
CA VAL A 815 3.68 8.56 16.68
C VAL A 815 3.59 7.17 16.06
N THR A 816 3.34 6.12 16.86
CA THR A 816 3.13 4.77 16.33
C THR A 816 1.98 4.72 15.32
N GLN A 817 0.86 5.40 15.59
CA GLN A 817 -0.26 5.46 14.64
C GLN A 817 0.07 6.27 13.37
N LEU A 818 0.88 7.32 13.49
CA LEU A 818 1.36 8.11 12.35
C LEU A 818 2.34 7.31 11.50
N GLU A 819 3.26 6.56 12.10
CA GLU A 819 4.17 5.63 11.39
C GLU A 819 3.36 4.54 10.64
N ILE A 820 2.31 4.00 11.26
CA ILE A 820 1.39 3.06 10.58
C ILE A 820 0.71 3.74 9.39
N MET A 821 0.16 4.94 9.60
CA MET A 821 -0.57 5.66 8.55
C MET A 821 0.35 6.01 7.37
N THR A 822 1.52 6.57 7.65
CA THR A 822 2.50 6.97 6.62
C THR A 822 3.03 5.77 5.83
N ALA A 823 3.31 4.64 6.49
CA ALA A 823 3.70 3.40 5.81
C ALA A 823 2.61 2.91 4.84
N ARG A 824 1.33 2.99 5.22
CA ARG A 824 0.21 2.63 4.33
C ARG A 824 0.04 3.65 3.20
N TYR A 825 0.30 4.94 3.46
CA TYR A 825 0.26 6.00 2.45
C TYR A 825 1.28 5.79 1.33
N ARG A 826 2.50 5.33 1.68
CA ARG A 826 3.58 5.05 0.71
C ARG A 826 3.19 4.04 -0.37
N ILE A 827 2.25 3.14 -0.08
CA ILE A 827 1.85 2.05 -0.98
C ILE A 827 0.36 2.04 -1.31
N GLY A 828 -0.39 3.08 -0.95
CA GLY A 828 -1.83 3.12 -1.18
C GLY A 828 -2.58 1.94 -0.53
N ASP A 829 -2.16 1.53 0.66
CA ASP A 829 -2.66 0.31 1.32
C ASP A 829 -2.63 -0.95 0.42
N GLY A 830 -1.63 -1.03 -0.46
CA GLY A 830 -1.43 -2.10 -1.42
C GLY A 830 -1.88 -1.77 -2.85
N THR A 831 -2.53 -0.64 -3.09
CA THR A 831 -2.96 -0.20 -4.45
C THR A 831 -1.88 0.56 -5.24
N GLY A 832 -0.73 0.83 -4.63
CA GLY A 832 0.40 1.53 -5.23
C GLY A 832 0.32 3.06 -5.18
N GLY A 833 -0.78 3.65 -4.73
CA GLY A 833 -0.98 5.10 -4.76
C GLY A 833 -2.00 5.65 -3.77
N THR A 834 -1.79 6.89 -3.34
CA THR A 834 -2.72 7.67 -2.51
C THR A 834 -2.99 9.02 -3.14
N TYR A 835 -4.23 9.49 -3.05
CA TYR A 835 -4.73 10.68 -3.74
C TYR A 835 -5.48 11.59 -2.78
N VAL A 836 -5.48 12.89 -3.09
CA VAL A 836 -6.26 13.86 -2.32
C VAL A 836 -7.72 13.82 -2.76
N GLY A 837 -8.63 13.60 -1.82
CA GLY A 837 -10.07 13.64 -2.02
C GLY A 837 -10.83 14.31 -0.87
N PRO A 838 -12.15 14.55 -1.03
CA PRO A 838 -12.99 15.17 0.01
C PRO A 838 -13.14 14.34 1.28
N ALA A 839 -12.81 13.05 1.26
CA ALA A 839 -12.94 12.13 2.39
C ALA A 839 -11.61 11.52 2.85
N HIS A 840 -10.53 11.75 2.09
CA HIS A 840 -9.19 11.24 2.35
C HIS A 840 -8.18 12.33 1.97
N ASN A 841 -7.58 12.95 2.98
CA ASN A 841 -6.59 14.01 2.82
C ASN A 841 -5.69 14.08 4.05
N CYS A 842 -4.54 14.74 3.91
CA CYS A 842 -3.50 14.83 4.94
C CYS A 842 -4.05 15.28 6.31
N SER A 843 -4.98 16.22 6.35
CA SER A 843 -5.61 16.68 7.59
C SER A 843 -6.49 15.61 8.22
N GLN A 844 -7.43 15.03 7.46
CA GLN A 844 -8.34 14.01 8.00
C GLN A 844 -7.61 12.77 8.50
N ASP A 845 -6.69 12.24 7.71
CA ASP A 845 -6.01 10.97 8.01
C ASP A 845 -4.96 11.14 9.12
N SER A 846 -4.31 12.31 9.22
CA SER A 846 -3.49 12.65 10.40
C SER A 846 -4.35 12.73 11.68
N ASN A 847 -5.52 13.36 11.60
CA ASN A 847 -6.44 13.43 12.73
C ASN A 847 -7.05 12.06 13.10
N GLN A 848 -7.22 11.16 12.13
CA GLN A 848 -7.60 9.77 12.38
C GLN A 848 -6.55 9.03 13.21
N ALA A 849 -5.27 9.17 12.86
CA ALA A 849 -4.17 8.60 13.64
C ALA A 849 -4.19 9.14 15.08
N PHE A 850 -4.48 10.44 15.25
CA PHE A 850 -4.63 11.04 16.57
C PHE A 850 -5.80 10.48 17.36
N TYR A 851 -6.97 10.34 16.73
CA TYR A 851 -8.12 9.71 17.33
C TYR A 851 -7.84 8.26 17.76
N ALA A 852 -7.17 7.47 16.90
CA ALA A 852 -6.82 6.07 17.19
C ALA A 852 -5.90 5.95 18.41
N ALA A 853 -4.91 6.83 18.52
CA ALA A 853 -4.00 6.86 19.67
C ALA A 853 -4.74 7.15 20.99
N VAL A 854 -5.62 8.16 20.97
CA VAL A 854 -6.46 8.51 22.13
C VAL A 854 -7.40 7.36 22.52
N LYS A 855 -8.01 6.70 21.54
CA LYS A 855 -8.90 5.55 21.78
C LYS A 855 -8.14 4.38 22.40
N ASN A 856 -6.99 4.01 21.85
CA ASN A 856 -6.19 2.89 22.34
C ASN A 856 -5.74 3.08 23.79
N LEU A 857 -5.38 4.31 24.15
CA LEU A 857 -5.09 4.67 25.54
C LEU A 857 -6.32 4.45 26.45
N GLY A 858 -7.50 4.90 25.99
CA GLY A 858 -8.76 4.67 26.72
C GLY A 858 -9.13 3.19 26.88
N ASP A 859 -8.87 2.37 25.86
CA ASP A 859 -9.15 0.93 25.89
C ASP A 859 -8.16 0.17 26.78
N ALA A 860 -6.89 0.61 26.85
CA ALA A 860 -5.87 0.03 27.74
C ALA A 860 -6.29 0.13 29.22
N LEU A 861 -6.86 1.28 29.62
CA LEU A 861 -7.38 1.49 30.98
C LEU A 861 -8.46 0.50 31.38
N ASN A 862 -9.40 0.25 30.48
CA ASN A 862 -10.53 -0.63 30.76
C ASN A 862 -10.10 -2.10 30.87
N ARG A 863 -8.93 -2.47 30.32
CA ARG A 863 -8.43 -3.84 30.25
C ARG A 863 -7.40 -4.18 31.32
N MET A 864 -6.89 -3.20 32.07
CA MET A 864 -5.83 -3.39 33.07
C MET A 864 -6.31 -2.99 34.47
N PRO A 865 -6.91 -3.90 35.26
CA PRO A 865 -7.31 -3.63 36.65
C PRO A 865 -6.11 -3.20 37.53
N GLU A 866 -4.92 -3.73 37.24
CA GLU A 866 -3.67 -3.39 37.90
C GLU A 866 -3.27 -1.92 37.70
N LEU A 867 -3.58 -1.33 36.55
CA LEU A 867 -3.34 0.08 36.27
C LEU A 867 -4.20 0.97 37.17
N LYS A 868 -5.44 0.55 37.46
CA LYS A 868 -6.32 1.28 38.38
C LYS A 868 -5.77 1.23 39.81
N ALA A 869 -5.35 0.05 40.27
CA ALA A 869 -4.72 -0.10 41.58
C ALA A 869 -3.43 0.75 41.70
N TRP A 870 -2.61 0.78 40.63
CA TRP A 870 -1.40 1.60 40.59
C TRP A 870 -1.70 3.11 40.63
N LEU A 871 -2.73 3.58 39.91
CA LEU A 871 -3.16 4.98 39.96
C LEU A 871 -3.64 5.36 41.37
N ASP A 872 -4.34 4.46 42.07
CA ASP A 872 -4.75 4.68 43.46
C ASP A 872 -3.54 4.80 44.42
N GLU A 873 -2.41 4.17 44.09
CA GLU A 873 -1.14 4.24 44.85
C GLU A 873 -0.26 5.45 44.49
N GLN A 874 -0.51 6.14 43.36
CA GLN A 874 0.31 7.23 42.83
C GLN A 874 -0.55 8.48 42.49
N PRO A 875 -0.93 9.31 43.49
CA PRO A 875 -1.91 10.38 43.31
C PRO A 875 -1.50 11.45 42.29
N ASP A 876 -0.21 11.79 42.20
CA ASP A 876 0.30 12.76 41.22
C ASP A 876 0.17 12.24 39.77
N GLN A 877 0.47 10.96 39.56
CA GLN A 877 0.30 10.31 38.26
C GLN A 877 -1.18 10.14 37.93
N ALA A 878 -2.04 9.88 38.93
CA ALA A 878 -3.48 9.79 38.75
C ALA A 878 -4.10 11.11 38.27
N ALA A 879 -3.75 12.23 38.89
CA ALA A 879 -4.25 13.55 38.48
C ALA A 879 -3.83 13.90 37.05
N ARG A 880 -2.55 13.65 36.72
CA ARG A 880 -2.01 13.82 35.36
C ARG A 880 -2.70 12.91 34.35
N PHE A 881 -2.98 11.67 34.75
CA PHE A 881 -3.66 10.71 33.90
C PHE A 881 -5.13 11.09 33.65
N ASP A 882 -5.84 11.60 34.66
CA ASP A 882 -7.21 12.10 34.52
C ASP A 882 -7.30 13.27 33.53
N GLN A 883 -6.32 14.18 33.55
CA GLN A 883 -6.20 15.26 32.57
C GLN A 883 -6.08 14.72 31.14
N LEU A 884 -5.23 13.71 30.93
CA LEU A 884 -5.09 13.03 29.64
C LEU A 884 -6.41 12.37 29.17
N VAL A 885 -7.16 11.74 30.08
CA VAL A 885 -8.48 11.16 29.77
C VAL A 885 -9.51 12.23 29.43
N GLN A 886 -9.46 13.39 30.09
CA GLN A 886 -10.33 14.54 29.77
C GLN A 886 -10.00 15.10 28.38
N LEU A 887 -8.71 15.27 28.07
CA LEU A 887 -8.24 15.63 26.73
C LEU A 887 -8.75 14.64 25.68
N GLY A 888 -8.64 13.34 25.94
CA GLY A 888 -9.10 12.31 25.02
C GLY A 888 -10.60 12.33 24.75
N ARG A 889 -11.43 12.50 25.81
CA ARG A 889 -12.88 12.67 25.69
C ARG A 889 -13.25 13.90 24.87
N PHE A 890 -12.51 14.99 25.08
CA PHE A 890 -12.72 16.25 24.38
C PHE A 890 -12.38 16.12 22.89
N ILE A 891 -11.19 15.61 22.55
CA ILE A 891 -10.74 15.39 21.17
C ILE A 891 -11.75 14.52 20.43
N LYS A 892 -12.21 13.43 21.06
CA LYS A 892 -13.25 12.56 20.51
C LYS A 892 -14.54 13.32 20.16
N ARG A 893 -14.97 14.28 20.98
CA ARG A 893 -16.18 15.09 20.72
C ARG A 893 -15.99 16.07 19.57
N GLU A 894 -14.84 16.74 19.48
CA GLU A 894 -14.59 17.70 18.40
C GLU A 894 -14.34 17.03 17.05
N MET A 895 -13.61 15.90 17.05
CA MET A 895 -13.34 15.13 15.83
C MET A 895 -14.59 14.39 15.32
N LEU A 896 -15.56 14.11 16.20
CA LEU A 896 -16.81 13.40 15.88
C LEU A 896 -18.05 14.24 16.32
N PRO A 897 -18.34 15.37 15.67
CA PRO A 897 -19.37 16.32 16.12
C PRO A 897 -20.79 15.73 16.16
N LEU A 898 -21.05 14.62 15.44
CA LEU A 898 -22.32 13.89 15.45
C LEU A 898 -22.27 12.57 16.25
N GLY A 899 -21.20 12.31 17.01
CA GLY A 899 -21.07 11.15 17.90
C GLY A 899 -20.79 9.81 17.21
N THR A 900 -20.81 9.76 15.88
CA THR A 900 -20.51 8.56 15.08
C THR A 900 -19.11 8.67 14.48
N ALA A 901 -18.17 7.87 15.01
CA ALA A 901 -16.92 7.59 14.30
C ALA A 901 -17.24 6.93 12.96
N ARG A 902 -16.55 7.34 11.90
CA ARG A 902 -16.63 6.67 10.59
C ARG A 902 -16.40 5.17 10.79
N ALA A 903 -17.09 4.33 10.01
CA ALA A 903 -17.03 2.87 10.21
C ALA A 903 -15.61 2.30 10.01
N ASP A 904 -14.85 2.88 9.08
CA ASP A 904 -13.43 2.62 8.79
C ASP A 904 -12.49 3.05 9.93
N TRP A 905 -12.82 4.11 10.68
CA TRP A 905 -12.07 4.52 11.88
C TRP A 905 -12.26 3.56 13.05
N LYS A 906 -13.32 2.74 13.05
CA LYS A 906 -13.59 1.77 14.14
C LYS A 906 -12.81 0.47 13.98
N THR A 907 -12.55 0.03 12.74
CA THR A 907 -11.96 -1.28 12.45
C THR A 907 -10.54 -1.23 11.90
N ASN A 908 -9.99 -0.04 11.60
CA ASN A 908 -8.70 0.15 10.93
C ASN A 908 -8.63 -0.46 9.50
N ASP A 909 -9.75 -0.93 8.96
CA ASP A 909 -9.88 -1.57 7.63
C ASP A 909 -9.99 -0.56 6.48
N SER A 910 -9.59 0.70 6.68
CA SER A 910 -9.69 1.74 5.65
C SER A 910 -8.85 1.37 4.42
N THR A 911 -9.44 1.00 3.29
CA THR A 911 -8.69 0.90 2.03
C THR A 911 -8.29 2.31 1.60
N LEU A 912 -7.05 2.72 1.88
CA LEU A 912 -6.49 3.96 1.33
C LEU A 912 -6.31 3.77 -0.19
N GLY A 913 -6.50 4.82 -0.99
CA GLY A 913 -6.39 4.74 -2.46
C GLY A 913 -7.71 4.53 -3.23
N VAL A 914 -8.87 4.65 -2.57
CA VAL A 914 -10.18 4.67 -3.24
C VAL A 914 -10.40 6.04 -3.92
N SER A 915 -10.72 6.04 -5.22
CA SER A 915 -10.94 7.27 -6.00
C SER A 915 -12.01 8.18 -5.35
N PRO A 916 -11.81 9.52 -5.32
CA PRO A 916 -12.84 10.48 -4.90
C PRO A 916 -14.19 10.30 -5.65
N GLU A 917 -14.12 9.76 -6.86
CA GLU A 917 -15.24 9.58 -7.80
C GLU A 917 -15.93 8.22 -7.63
N SER A 918 -15.29 7.26 -6.97
CA SER A 918 -15.81 5.89 -6.87
C SER A 918 -16.92 5.74 -5.81
N GLU A 919 -17.02 6.67 -4.87
CA GLU A 919 -18.12 6.74 -3.89
C GLU A 919 -18.59 8.19 -3.64
N ILE A 920 -19.00 8.91 -4.70
CA ILE A 920 -19.40 10.33 -4.64
C ILE A 920 -20.36 10.64 -3.47
N LEU A 921 -21.38 9.81 -3.25
CA LEU A 921 -22.38 10.02 -2.18
C LEU A 921 -21.81 9.74 -0.78
N TYR A 922 -20.95 8.74 -0.61
CA TYR A 922 -20.27 8.46 0.65
C TYR A 922 -19.23 9.55 0.96
N ASN A 923 -18.42 9.94 -0.02
CA ASN A 923 -17.40 10.97 0.11
C ASN A 923 -17.99 12.35 0.43
N LEU A 924 -19.13 12.72 -0.18
CA LEU A 924 -19.86 13.95 0.12
C LEU A 924 -20.47 13.92 1.54
N THR A 925 -21.10 12.81 1.94
CA THR A 925 -21.71 12.69 3.27
C THR A 925 -20.65 12.66 4.39
N VAL A 926 -19.53 11.98 4.17
CA VAL A 926 -18.37 11.94 5.07
C VAL A 926 -17.72 13.32 5.21
N GLY A 927 -17.54 14.04 4.10
CA GLY A 927 -17.01 15.40 4.12
C GLY A 927 -17.89 16.36 4.92
N LEU A 928 -19.22 16.21 4.83
CA LEU A 928 -20.17 16.99 5.62
C LEU A 928 -20.14 16.64 7.13
N ILE A 929 -19.93 15.36 7.49
CA ILE A 929 -19.89 14.89 8.88
C ILE A 929 -18.58 15.32 9.59
N SER A 930 -17.48 15.48 8.85
CA SER A 930 -16.12 15.73 9.38
C SER A 930 -15.54 17.10 8.99
N TRP A 931 -16.39 18.07 8.64
CA TRP A 931 -15.95 19.35 8.08
C TRP A 931 -14.93 20.14 8.92
N ARG A 932 -14.91 19.93 10.25
CA ARG A 932 -13.93 20.55 11.17
C ARG A 932 -12.50 19.99 11.05
N THR A 933 -12.35 18.78 10.52
CA THR A 933 -11.04 18.13 10.28
C THR A 933 -10.66 18.11 8.79
N LEU A 934 -11.55 18.55 7.89
CA LEU A 934 -11.25 18.67 6.46
C LEU A 934 -10.25 19.78 6.14
N LEU A 935 -10.36 20.90 6.83
CA LEU A 935 -9.61 22.11 6.51
C LEU A 935 -8.35 22.19 7.38
N PRO A 936 -7.14 22.12 6.79
CA PRO A 936 -5.88 22.15 7.53
C PRO A 936 -5.79 23.22 8.61
N ARG A 937 -6.14 24.47 8.24
CA ARG A 937 -6.10 25.61 9.16
C ARG A 937 -7.11 25.48 10.30
N LEU A 938 -8.35 25.11 10.00
CA LEU A 938 -9.39 24.97 11.01
C LEU A 938 -9.06 23.84 12.00
N ALA A 939 -8.55 22.71 11.49
CA ALA A 939 -8.14 21.58 12.32
C ALA A 939 -7.00 21.99 13.27
N CYS A 940 -5.97 22.66 12.74
CA CYS A 940 -4.86 23.20 13.52
C CYS A 940 -5.34 24.14 14.63
N GLU A 941 -6.13 25.17 14.28
CA GLU A 941 -6.65 26.14 15.25
C GLU A 941 -7.53 25.48 16.32
N THR A 942 -8.36 24.51 15.93
CA THR A 942 -9.26 23.80 16.84
C THR A 942 -8.46 22.99 17.85
N ILE A 943 -7.45 22.23 17.42
CA ILE A 943 -6.68 21.37 18.32
C ILE A 943 -5.78 22.20 19.24
N ALA A 944 -5.06 23.17 18.68
CA ALA A 944 -4.19 24.05 19.46
C ALA A 944 -4.95 24.81 20.54
N ARG A 945 -6.12 25.36 20.22
CA ARG A 945 -6.97 26.05 21.21
C ARG A 945 -7.35 25.16 22.38
N GLN A 946 -7.49 23.86 22.17
CA GLN A 946 -8.00 22.93 23.17
C GLN A 946 -6.91 22.45 24.10
N PHE A 947 -5.70 22.27 23.59
CA PHE A 947 -4.51 22.16 24.42
C PHE A 947 -4.30 23.42 25.26
N LEU A 948 -4.40 24.61 24.65
CA LEU A 948 -4.26 25.88 25.38
C LEU A 948 -5.29 26.01 26.51
N ASN A 949 -6.55 25.66 26.26
CA ASN A 949 -7.62 25.65 27.27
C ASN A 949 -7.36 24.70 28.44
N GLN A 950 -6.52 23.67 28.25
CA GLN A 950 -6.16 22.70 29.28
C GLN A 950 -4.83 23.03 29.98
N GLY A 951 -4.25 24.21 29.72
CA GLY A 951 -3.01 24.63 30.37
C GLY A 951 -1.74 24.30 29.62
N ALA A 952 -1.82 23.86 28.35
CA ALA A 952 -0.63 23.67 27.54
C ALA A 952 0.08 24.99 27.23
N GLN A 953 1.40 24.93 27.10
CA GLN A 953 2.19 26.00 26.50
C GLN A 953 2.32 25.71 25.00
N ILE A 954 2.19 26.73 24.16
CA ILE A 954 2.29 26.58 22.70
C ILE A 954 3.33 27.55 22.18
N TRP A 955 4.41 27.01 21.62
CA TRP A 955 5.40 27.79 20.89
C TRP A 955 5.03 27.81 19.41
N VAL A 956 4.89 29.00 18.84
CA VAL A 956 4.53 29.19 17.43
C VAL A 956 5.76 29.63 16.67
N LEU A 957 6.23 28.81 15.74
CA LEU A 957 7.36 29.09 14.86
C LEU A 957 6.84 29.40 13.46
N GLN A 958 7.21 30.56 12.92
CA GLN A 958 6.75 31.02 11.62
C GLN A 958 7.92 31.34 10.70
N THR A 959 7.83 30.88 9.46
CA THR A 959 8.73 31.26 8.38
C THR A 959 7.91 31.70 7.19
N CYS A 960 8.40 32.67 6.42
CA CYS A 960 7.67 33.14 5.25
C CYS A 960 8.60 33.40 4.08
N GLN A 961 8.75 32.42 3.19
CA GLN A 961 9.57 32.54 1.96
C GLN A 961 10.98 33.04 2.30
N VAL A 962 11.66 32.28 3.15
CA VAL A 962 12.95 32.64 3.76
C VAL A 962 14.11 32.13 2.91
N GLY A 963 15.11 32.97 2.69
CA GLY A 963 16.26 32.67 1.85
C GLY A 963 16.74 33.93 1.14
N GLY A 964 17.21 33.79 -0.10
CA GLY A 964 17.51 34.92 -0.97
C GLY A 964 16.27 35.68 -1.44
N ASP A 965 16.50 36.80 -2.12
CA ASP A 965 15.49 37.72 -2.63
C ASP A 965 14.62 37.08 -3.73
N ARG A 966 13.30 37.18 -3.54
CA ARG A 966 12.30 36.54 -4.40
C ARG A 966 11.09 37.45 -4.66
N PRO A 967 11.26 38.59 -5.35
CA PRO A 967 10.16 39.53 -5.61
C PRO A 967 9.00 38.93 -6.44
N GLU A 968 9.26 37.90 -7.22
CA GLU A 968 8.33 37.26 -8.16
C GLU A 968 7.24 36.40 -7.49
N ILE A 969 7.42 36.00 -6.23
CA ILE A 969 6.43 35.25 -5.44
C ILE A 969 5.86 36.11 -4.31
N ALA A 970 4.68 35.74 -3.81
CA ALA A 970 4.08 36.34 -2.62
C ALA A 970 3.47 35.25 -1.73
N PRO A 971 3.40 35.43 -0.40
CA PRO A 971 2.79 34.43 0.47
C PRO A 971 1.26 34.46 0.36
N VAL A 972 0.64 33.28 0.33
CA VAL A 972 -0.81 33.12 0.38
C VAL A 972 -1.18 32.36 1.64
N ALA A 973 -2.04 32.93 2.49
CA ALA A 973 -2.50 32.26 3.70
C ALA A 973 -3.50 31.14 3.38
N PRO A 974 -3.49 30.01 4.11
CA PRO A 974 -4.56 29.03 4.08
C PRO A 974 -5.91 29.65 4.45
N THR A 975 -6.96 29.26 3.76
CA THR A 975 -8.29 29.85 3.93
C THR A 975 -8.89 29.49 5.29
N PRO A 976 -9.34 30.50 6.08
CA PRO A 976 -10.08 30.28 7.31
C PRO A 976 -11.57 30.06 6.99
N LEU A 977 -11.96 28.85 6.58
CA LEU A 977 -13.38 28.51 6.44
C LEU A 977 -13.93 27.97 7.76
N GLY A 978 -15.04 28.53 8.25
CA GLY A 978 -15.76 28.02 9.42
C GLY A 978 -15.89 29.01 10.58
N TRP A 979 -16.83 29.95 10.47
CA TRP A 979 -17.47 30.60 11.61
C TRP A 979 -18.94 30.83 11.30
#